data_AF-A0A6C0JAA5-F1
#
_entry.id   AF-A0A6C0JAA5-F1
#
_cell.length_a   1.000
_cell.length_b   1.000
_cell.length_c   1.000
_cell.angle_alpha   90.00
_cell.angle_beta   90.00
_cell.angle_gamma   90.00
#
_symmetry.space_group_name_H-M   'P 1'
#
loop_
_entity.id
_entity.type
_entity.pdbx_description
1 polymer ?
#
loop_
_entity_poly.entity_id
_entity_poly.type
_entity_poly.pdbx_seq_one_letter_code
_entity_poly.pdbx_strand_id
1 'polypeptide(L)'
;MFDSKKYWNNRYINGGNSGAGSYNKLSNFKADIINNFIKKNEIKSVVDYGVGDGNQLKLFNTEKLIYTGIDVSKFIISKCKEEFKNDKTKRFIHSDNIDNELKGELVLSCDVIYHLIEEQVYKEYMEKLFLMSKKYVIIYAPNLNYNEAVHVKKREFVEYIFNNYIIFNLVERIKGNIGCPFYIFQKNDTYTSIIPKNILQVTKKNPVDSTIINKIKMFLDDYNYYWYNDENMYKYIQNNQLEEFPNLINHIKSLAKGQHKADIFRYYWLYLNGGIFMDDDLMIEKNINFKNNTFISVKSYHSNKNILFNGFIACSKFNPIIYKALKKTYHTNNKNLINNYHLFCAQLYIIYQKLCSNQNTFLLQEIKHNNFKDGVKIYYNEDHILTHWCYSKKIKLLNFDGNLDIKKKYKNKYVFIHNIKKNGIQINNIGDLYSSIYKIYQNITDNYEVMCLHNDIQIDNITKEKLKNKTAIIGGGGLIDLKDEWNNKINFIIESSKKTYFFGPGYNNENSTIKKKINFNHNKVAKIGIRDINNKYGFVPCPSCLLLERYKNNKNIRKYGIVEHCQRKIPNINGINERISMIYENNKSIDTILKFISSTENLIVNSYHAYYFSVLLGKKVLLYKNWSNKFNNIFSQKIVLYNNKLNLDSQFSRLEIHSEYLNKYILIVKEYIKDILDPKIPVFISLTSIFKEQNSLLQTLHSIMKQTKLPDKIFLYLSEEPYILDTGFKDKKITNSNLLKFINDNSMIDIKWVKNTGSYRKLLPLLKDKWDEDCIIITIDDDTIYNTHLIENLVNDYYKHKCVIGYRGFTPSFDKFENFDYTKKGKLQKISLYNFLTGKGGILYKPEFFHKTKNLIFNEEIYLNICNKQDDLWFYIVRILNNINCYTDNKNYMIKDIRNAGLFLNFNRLNNNNTIVFKHTIKKLKELDYKF
;
A
#
# COMPACT_ATOMS: atom_id res chain seq x y z
N MET A 1 16.36 -57.86 35.42
CA MET A 1 16.17 -56.82 34.40
C MET A 1 15.10 -57.32 33.45
N PHE A 2 14.17 -56.48 32.99
CA PHE A 2 13.18 -56.89 31.99
C PHE A 2 13.88 -57.18 30.66
N ASP A 3 13.43 -58.20 29.92
CA ASP A 3 13.93 -58.57 28.60
C ASP A 3 12.78 -58.45 27.59
N SER A 4 12.78 -57.37 26.81
CA SER A 4 11.72 -57.07 25.85
C SER A 4 11.64 -58.10 24.72
N LYS A 5 12.80 -58.61 24.25
CA LYS A 5 12.85 -59.61 23.18
C LYS A 5 12.25 -60.94 23.64
N LYS A 6 12.65 -61.40 24.83
CA LYS A 6 12.12 -62.62 25.44
C LYS A 6 10.63 -62.49 25.76
N TYR A 7 10.19 -61.34 26.26
CA TYR A 7 8.78 -61.07 26.56
C TYR A 7 7.90 -61.24 25.31
N TRP A 8 8.24 -60.57 24.20
CA TRP A 8 7.44 -60.62 22.97
C TRP A 8 7.44 -62.02 22.34
N ASN A 9 8.59 -62.69 22.27
CA ASN A 9 8.65 -64.06 21.76
C ASN A 9 7.77 -65.03 22.61
N ASN A 10 7.86 -64.96 23.94
CA ASN A 10 7.04 -65.79 24.83
C ASN A 10 5.54 -65.47 24.72
N ARG A 11 5.19 -64.19 24.59
CA ARG A 11 3.81 -63.76 24.39
C ARG A 11 3.19 -64.44 23.17
N TYR A 12 3.88 -64.45 22.03
CA TYR A 12 3.38 -65.08 20.81
C TYR A 12 3.35 -66.62 20.92
N ILE A 13 4.36 -67.24 21.52
CA ILE A 13 4.38 -68.71 21.74
C ILE A 13 3.18 -69.15 22.58
N ASN A 14 2.80 -68.36 23.58
CA ASN A 14 1.66 -68.65 24.46
C ASN A 14 0.30 -68.26 23.86
N GLY A 15 0.21 -68.06 22.53
CA GLY A 15 -1.04 -67.73 21.83
C GLY A 15 -1.48 -66.27 21.94
N GLY A 16 -0.64 -65.39 22.52
CA GLY A 16 -0.87 -63.95 22.51
C GLY A 16 -0.63 -63.31 21.14
N ASN A 17 -1.11 -62.08 20.99
CA ASN A 17 -1.00 -61.31 19.75
C ASN A 17 -0.20 -60.01 19.93
N SER A 18 -0.08 -59.21 18.87
CA SER A 18 0.63 -57.91 18.86
C SER A 18 -0.03 -56.81 19.71
N GLY A 19 -1.12 -57.11 20.40
CA GLY A 19 -1.85 -56.18 21.26
C GLY A 19 -2.93 -55.40 20.51
N ALA A 20 -3.80 -54.72 21.27
CA ALA A 20 -5.01 -54.09 20.77
C ALA A 20 -4.76 -53.00 19.68
N GLY A 21 -3.56 -52.41 19.65
CA GLY A 21 -3.17 -51.43 18.64
C GLY A 21 -3.17 -51.98 17.21
N SER A 22 -2.98 -53.28 17.04
CA SER A 22 -2.90 -53.94 15.72
C SER A 22 -4.23 -54.51 15.24
N TYR A 23 -5.36 -54.18 15.88
CA TYR A 23 -6.67 -54.73 15.55
C TYR A 23 -7.79 -53.67 15.47
N ASN A 24 -8.89 -54.05 14.84
CA ASN A 24 -10.14 -53.30 14.78
C ASN A 24 -9.98 -51.87 14.24
N LYS A 25 -10.57 -50.89 14.94
CA LYS A 25 -10.59 -49.49 14.52
C LYS A 25 -9.19 -48.87 14.46
N LEU A 26 -8.27 -49.30 15.34
CA LEU A 26 -6.90 -48.77 15.39
C LEU A 26 -6.07 -49.25 14.19
N SER A 27 -6.18 -50.53 13.81
CA SER A 27 -5.46 -51.04 12.65
C SER A 27 -5.94 -50.43 11.33
N ASN A 28 -7.26 -50.22 11.19
CA ASN A 28 -7.82 -49.53 10.03
C ASN A 28 -7.34 -48.07 9.96
N PHE A 29 -7.38 -47.34 11.08
CA PHE A 29 -6.86 -45.98 11.15
C PHE A 29 -5.38 -45.90 10.74
N LYS A 30 -4.53 -46.79 11.27
CA LYS A 30 -3.12 -46.83 10.90
C LYS A 30 -2.91 -47.17 9.42
N ALA A 31 -3.67 -48.14 8.90
CA ALA A 31 -3.62 -48.54 7.50
C ALA A 31 -4.03 -47.40 6.57
N ASP A 32 -5.09 -46.65 6.88
CA ASP A 32 -5.53 -45.52 6.08
C ASP A 32 -4.44 -44.46 5.95
N ILE A 33 -3.78 -44.10 7.07
CA ILE A 33 -2.69 -43.13 7.07
C ILE A 33 -1.50 -43.64 6.25
N ILE A 34 -1.06 -44.88 6.50
CA ILE A 34 0.12 -45.45 5.85
C ILE A 34 -0.12 -45.69 4.35
N ASN A 35 -1.28 -46.20 3.96
CA ASN A 35 -1.65 -46.42 2.56
C ASN A 35 -1.75 -45.12 1.77
N ASN A 36 -2.35 -44.08 2.37
CA ASN A 36 -2.38 -42.75 1.77
C ASN A 36 -0.97 -42.19 1.62
N PHE A 37 -0.09 -42.39 2.61
CA PHE A 37 1.30 -41.97 2.54
C PHE A 37 2.08 -42.71 1.44
N ILE A 38 1.96 -44.03 1.37
CA ILE A 38 2.58 -44.88 0.33
C ILE A 38 2.16 -44.41 -1.06
N LYS A 39 0.85 -44.22 -1.27
CA LYS A 39 0.29 -43.78 -2.54
C LYS A 39 0.77 -42.38 -2.92
N LYS A 40 0.70 -41.41 -1.99
CA LYS A 40 1.05 -40.01 -2.22
C LYS A 40 2.54 -39.83 -2.55
N ASN A 41 3.42 -40.61 -1.93
CA ASN A 41 4.86 -40.51 -2.09
C ASN A 41 5.45 -41.58 -3.03
N GLU A 42 4.58 -42.35 -3.71
CA GLU A 42 4.94 -43.40 -4.66
C GLU A 42 5.99 -44.40 -4.13
N ILE A 43 5.88 -44.76 -2.85
CA ILE A 43 6.85 -45.61 -2.15
C ILE A 43 6.97 -46.98 -2.82
N LYS A 44 8.22 -47.39 -3.11
CA LYS A 44 8.58 -48.64 -3.79
C LYS A 44 9.14 -49.71 -2.86
N SER A 45 9.58 -49.33 -1.67
CA SER A 45 10.05 -50.28 -0.66
C SER A 45 9.74 -49.83 0.76
N VAL A 46 9.21 -50.75 1.56
CA VAL A 46 8.87 -50.55 2.97
C VAL A 46 9.64 -51.54 3.83
N VAL A 47 10.23 -51.06 4.91
CA VAL A 47 10.75 -51.88 6.01
C VAL A 47 9.88 -51.63 7.23
N ASP A 48 9.23 -52.66 7.75
CA ASP A 48 8.40 -52.58 8.95
C ASP A 48 9.14 -53.19 10.13
N TYR A 49 9.71 -52.33 10.99
CA TYR A 49 10.52 -52.76 12.12
C TYR A 49 9.62 -52.96 13.34
N GLY A 50 9.25 -54.21 13.61
CA GLY A 50 8.22 -54.63 14.55
C GLY A 50 6.91 -55.03 13.86
N VAL A 51 7.01 -55.84 12.80
CA VAL A 51 5.85 -56.29 12.00
C VAL A 51 4.80 -57.06 12.81
N GLY A 52 5.21 -57.66 13.95
CA GLY A 52 4.35 -58.45 14.81
C GLY A 52 3.74 -59.65 14.07
N ASP A 53 2.49 -59.97 14.38
CA ASP A 53 1.70 -61.05 13.75
C ASP A 53 1.27 -60.77 12.30
N GLY A 54 1.69 -59.65 11.72
CA GLY A 54 1.33 -59.27 10.36
C GLY A 54 -0.13 -58.86 10.18
N ASN A 55 -0.93 -58.75 11.24
CA ASN A 55 -2.34 -58.35 11.11
C ASN A 55 -2.47 -56.93 10.53
N GLN A 56 -1.56 -56.02 10.91
CA GLN A 56 -1.49 -54.68 10.33
C GLN A 56 -1.14 -54.71 8.84
N LEU A 57 -0.22 -55.59 8.44
CA LEU A 57 0.25 -55.76 7.05
C LEU A 57 -0.88 -56.21 6.11
N LYS A 58 -1.85 -57.00 6.59
CA LYS A 58 -3.01 -57.42 5.79
C LYS A 58 -3.82 -56.24 5.24
N LEU A 59 -3.71 -55.08 5.88
CA LEU A 59 -4.43 -53.86 5.48
C LEU A 59 -3.55 -52.91 4.65
N PHE A 60 -2.27 -53.22 4.44
CA PHE A 60 -1.37 -52.36 3.68
C PHE A 60 -1.42 -52.67 2.17
N ASN A 61 -1.51 -51.62 1.37
CA ASN A 61 -1.50 -51.68 -0.09
C ASN A 61 -0.08 -51.91 -0.60
N THR A 62 0.29 -53.18 -0.70
CA THR A 62 1.67 -53.62 -0.97
C THR A 62 1.89 -54.14 -2.40
N GLU A 63 0.85 -54.17 -3.24
CA GLU A 63 0.87 -54.77 -4.59
C GLU A 63 1.99 -54.25 -5.52
N LYS A 64 2.45 -53.00 -5.32
CA LYS A 64 3.41 -52.32 -6.20
C LYS A 64 4.73 -51.95 -5.51
N LEU A 65 5.04 -52.59 -4.38
CA LEU A 65 6.25 -52.32 -3.61
C LEU A 65 6.83 -53.58 -2.96
N ILE A 66 8.11 -53.52 -2.62
CA ILE A 66 8.78 -54.57 -1.84
C ILE A 66 8.54 -54.29 -0.36
N TYR A 67 8.02 -55.26 0.38
CA TYR A 67 7.78 -55.13 1.82
C TYR A 67 8.68 -56.09 2.60
N THR A 68 9.45 -55.56 3.55
CA THR A 68 10.26 -56.36 4.47
C THR A 68 9.78 -56.16 5.90
N GLY A 69 9.19 -57.20 6.50
CA GLY A 69 8.81 -57.23 7.91
C GLY A 69 9.94 -57.74 8.80
N ILE A 70 10.22 -57.07 9.91
CA ILE A 70 11.24 -57.45 10.87
C ILE A 70 10.61 -57.59 12.25
N ASP A 71 10.96 -58.64 12.99
CA ASP A 71 10.51 -58.83 14.37
C ASP A 71 11.59 -59.55 15.21
N VAL A 72 11.52 -59.36 16.52
CA VAL A 72 12.42 -59.97 17.51
C VAL A 72 11.98 -61.41 17.89
N SER A 73 10.77 -61.82 17.50
CA SER A 73 10.22 -63.16 17.75
C SER A 73 10.45 -64.08 16.55
N LYS A 74 11.24 -65.14 16.73
CA LYS A 74 11.43 -66.18 15.68
C LYS A 74 10.11 -66.87 15.34
N PHE A 75 9.27 -67.08 16.35
CA PHE A 75 7.96 -67.72 16.19
C PHE A 75 7.07 -66.89 15.26
N ILE A 76 6.94 -65.58 15.51
CA ILE A 76 6.04 -64.74 14.70
C ILE A 76 6.54 -64.57 13.27
N ILE A 77 7.86 -64.47 13.07
CA ILE A 77 8.46 -64.46 11.74
C ILE A 77 8.14 -65.73 10.95
N SER A 78 8.17 -66.91 11.57
CA SER A 78 7.76 -68.15 10.90
C SER A 78 6.28 -68.12 10.49
N LYS A 79 5.41 -67.57 11.34
CA LYS A 79 3.98 -67.42 11.04
C LYS A 79 3.69 -66.42 9.93
N CYS A 80 4.37 -65.28 9.89
CA CYS A 80 4.24 -64.35 8.77
C CYS A 80 4.75 -64.96 7.46
N LYS A 81 5.85 -65.72 7.48
CA LYS A 81 6.34 -66.44 6.29
C LYS A 81 5.31 -67.45 5.78
N GLU A 82 4.65 -68.16 6.67
CA GLU A 82 3.59 -69.12 6.34
C GLU A 82 2.36 -68.43 5.74
N GLU A 83 1.87 -67.37 6.41
CA GLU A 83 0.69 -66.59 6.01
C GLU A 83 0.84 -65.94 4.62
N PHE A 84 2.00 -65.35 4.35
CA PHE A 84 2.27 -64.58 3.13
C PHE A 84 3.13 -65.34 2.10
N LYS A 85 3.24 -66.67 2.22
CA LYS A 85 4.14 -67.51 1.39
C LYS A 85 3.96 -67.37 -0.13
N ASN A 86 2.76 -67.01 -0.58
CA ASN A 86 2.42 -66.89 -1.99
C ASN A 86 2.80 -65.52 -2.59
N ASP A 87 3.20 -64.54 -1.76
CA ASP A 87 3.54 -63.20 -2.20
C ASP A 87 5.06 -62.97 -2.18
N LYS A 88 5.68 -63.10 -3.35
CA LYS A 88 7.13 -62.95 -3.52
C LYS A 88 7.65 -61.51 -3.30
N THR A 89 6.77 -60.52 -3.21
CA THR A 89 7.15 -59.13 -2.90
C THR A 89 7.37 -58.90 -1.40
N LYS A 90 6.97 -59.86 -0.57
CA LYS A 90 7.08 -59.80 0.89
C LYS A 90 8.21 -60.69 1.41
N ARG A 91 9.00 -60.15 2.33
CA ARG A 91 10.07 -60.88 3.03
C ARG A 91 9.99 -60.64 4.53
N PHE A 92 10.30 -61.66 5.32
CA PHE A 92 10.29 -61.56 6.78
C PHE A 92 11.62 -62.01 7.38
N ILE A 93 12.19 -61.17 8.25
CA ILE A 93 13.55 -61.31 8.78
C ILE A 93 13.50 -61.22 10.31
N HIS A 94 14.24 -62.09 11.00
CA HIS A 94 14.43 -61.96 12.44
C HIS A 94 15.41 -60.83 12.76
N SER A 95 15.22 -60.10 13.85
CA SER A 95 16.02 -58.90 14.19
C SER A 95 17.53 -59.13 14.29
N ASP A 96 17.95 -60.36 14.61
CA ASP A 96 19.37 -60.74 14.69
C ASP A 96 20.03 -60.90 13.31
N ASN A 97 19.22 -61.01 12.26
CA ASN A 97 19.66 -61.25 10.88
C ASN A 97 19.49 -60.00 10.00
N ILE A 98 19.41 -58.81 10.61
CA ILE A 98 19.37 -57.55 9.88
C ILE A 98 20.77 -57.28 9.33
N ASP A 99 20.89 -57.26 8.00
CA ASP A 99 22.09 -56.82 7.31
C ASP A 99 22.13 -55.29 7.19
N ASN A 100 23.33 -54.70 7.23
CA ASN A 100 23.56 -53.26 7.08
C ASN A 100 23.15 -52.72 5.71
N GLU A 101 23.13 -53.59 4.68
CA GLU A 101 22.65 -53.25 3.33
C GLU A 101 21.12 -53.19 3.23
N LEU A 102 20.38 -53.67 4.24
CA LEU A 102 18.92 -53.59 4.22
C LEU A 102 18.47 -52.14 4.29
N LYS A 103 17.82 -51.67 3.22
CA LYS A 103 17.30 -50.31 3.12
C LYS A 103 15.89 -50.30 2.53
N GLY A 104 15.01 -49.47 3.07
CA GLY A 104 13.68 -49.16 2.53
C GLY A 104 13.54 -47.67 2.22
N GLU A 105 12.71 -47.32 1.23
CA GLU A 105 12.33 -45.91 1.03
C GLU A 105 11.54 -45.38 2.23
N LEU A 106 10.70 -46.23 2.83
CA LEU A 106 9.96 -45.95 4.06
C LEU A 106 10.30 -47.01 5.12
N VAL A 107 10.64 -46.56 6.33
CA VAL A 107 10.78 -47.44 7.50
C VAL A 107 9.69 -47.13 8.51
N LEU A 108 8.97 -48.16 8.97
CA LEU A 108 7.89 -48.05 9.93
C LEU A 108 8.34 -48.53 11.31
N SER A 109 7.86 -47.85 12.35
CA SER A 109 7.96 -48.25 13.75
C SER A 109 6.63 -47.94 14.43
N CYS A 110 5.68 -48.88 14.31
CA CYS A 110 4.34 -48.72 14.86
C CYS A 110 4.21 -49.50 16.18
N ASP A 111 3.87 -48.81 17.27
CA ASP A 111 3.63 -49.42 18.58
C ASP A 111 4.86 -50.08 19.24
N VAL A 112 6.09 -49.87 18.73
CA VAL A 112 7.30 -50.59 19.22
C VAL A 112 8.07 -49.83 20.29
N ILE A 113 8.34 -48.54 20.07
CA ILE A 113 9.36 -47.79 20.83
C ILE A 113 9.13 -47.82 22.34
N TYR A 114 7.87 -47.78 22.78
CA TYR A 114 7.53 -47.78 24.19
C TYR A 114 7.52 -49.18 24.84
N HIS A 115 7.78 -50.24 24.07
CA HIS A 115 8.01 -51.59 24.59
C HIS A 115 9.50 -51.91 24.74
N LEU A 116 10.40 -50.99 24.40
CA LEU A 116 11.85 -51.14 24.58
C LEU A 116 12.23 -50.58 25.96
N ILE A 117 12.29 -51.45 26.97
CA ILE A 117 12.44 -51.04 28.37
C ILE A 117 13.91 -50.75 28.70
N GLU A 118 14.80 -51.57 28.17
CA GLU A 118 16.23 -51.49 28.32
C GLU A 118 16.78 -50.33 27.50
N GLU A 119 17.66 -49.53 28.11
CA GLU A 119 18.21 -48.34 27.47
C GLU A 119 19.05 -48.68 26.24
N GLN A 120 19.87 -49.72 26.33
CA GLN A 120 20.74 -50.16 25.24
C GLN A 120 19.92 -50.68 24.04
N VAL A 121 18.90 -51.50 24.31
CA VAL A 121 17.99 -52.02 23.27
C VAL A 121 17.25 -50.88 22.57
N TYR A 122 16.78 -49.88 23.31
CA TYR A 122 16.16 -48.68 22.72
C TYR A 122 17.12 -47.94 21.77
N LYS A 123 18.37 -47.71 22.20
CA LYS A 123 19.38 -46.99 21.39
C LYS A 123 19.73 -47.74 20.11
N GLU A 124 19.99 -49.04 20.22
CA GLU A 124 20.30 -49.91 19.07
C GLU A 124 19.13 -50.00 18.08
N TYR A 125 17.90 -50.08 18.59
CA TYR A 125 16.70 -50.06 17.76
C TYR A 125 16.58 -48.74 16.98
N MET A 126 16.72 -47.59 17.66
CA MET A 126 16.63 -46.27 17.03
C MET A 126 17.73 -46.08 15.98
N GLU A 127 18.95 -46.54 16.25
CA GLU A 127 20.05 -46.49 15.29
C GLU A 127 19.72 -47.27 14.01
N LYS A 128 19.31 -48.54 14.16
CA LYS A 128 18.91 -49.38 13.02
C LYS A 128 17.71 -48.80 12.27
N LEU A 129 16.71 -48.27 13.00
CA LEU A 129 15.50 -47.67 12.42
C LEU A 129 15.84 -46.56 11.41
N PHE A 130 16.70 -45.62 11.81
CA PHE A 130 17.12 -44.51 10.94
C PHE A 130 18.16 -44.94 9.90
N LEU A 131 19.04 -45.88 10.23
CA LEU A 131 20.04 -46.42 9.29
C LEU A 131 19.38 -47.18 8.12
N MET A 132 18.26 -47.88 8.34
CA MET A 132 17.53 -48.59 7.28
C MET A 132 16.75 -47.66 6.33
N SER A 133 16.61 -46.38 6.65
CA SER A 133 15.79 -45.46 5.85
C SER A 133 16.57 -44.77 4.73
N LYS A 134 16.06 -44.88 3.50
CA LYS A 134 16.54 -44.07 2.36
C LYS A 134 15.89 -42.69 2.33
N LYS A 135 14.59 -42.58 2.68
CA LYS A 135 13.82 -41.34 2.54
C LYS A 135 13.01 -40.99 3.78
N TYR A 136 12.17 -41.91 4.27
CA TYR A 136 11.19 -41.64 5.32
C TYR A 136 11.28 -42.61 6.49
N VAL A 137 10.99 -42.11 7.69
CA VAL A 137 10.72 -42.91 8.89
C VAL A 137 9.37 -42.48 9.46
N ILE A 138 8.44 -43.42 9.66
CA ILE A 138 7.16 -43.17 10.32
C ILE A 138 7.17 -43.87 11.68
N ILE A 139 6.93 -43.09 12.73
CA ILE A 139 6.79 -43.57 14.10
C ILE A 139 5.35 -43.36 14.55
N TYR A 140 4.72 -44.41 15.04
CA TYR A 140 3.43 -44.34 15.75
C TYR A 140 3.66 -44.72 17.22
N ALA A 141 3.82 -43.71 18.07
CA ALA A 141 4.08 -43.84 19.50
C ALA A 141 3.80 -42.50 20.21
N PRO A 142 3.40 -42.50 21.49
CA PRO A 142 3.30 -41.28 22.28
C PRO A 142 4.69 -40.75 22.64
N ASN A 143 4.92 -39.44 22.45
CA ASN A 143 6.14 -38.73 22.82
C ASN A 143 6.10 -38.28 24.30
N LEU A 144 6.13 -39.25 25.22
CA LEU A 144 6.02 -39.03 26.67
C LEU A 144 7.12 -39.81 27.39
N ASN A 145 7.52 -39.41 28.60
CA ASN A 145 8.54 -40.13 29.38
C ASN A 145 8.03 -40.55 30.76
N TYR A 146 7.48 -41.76 30.86
CA TYR A 146 7.09 -42.40 32.13
C TYR A 146 6.91 -43.91 31.95
N ASN A 147 6.95 -44.66 33.05
CA ASN A 147 6.65 -46.10 33.06
C ASN A 147 5.15 -46.31 33.30
N GLU A 148 4.47 -47.00 32.38
CA GLU A 148 3.04 -47.30 32.45
C GLU A 148 2.78 -48.72 32.93
N ALA A 149 3.60 -49.67 32.49
CA ALA A 149 3.55 -51.07 32.90
C ALA A 149 4.94 -51.70 32.82
N VAL A 150 5.09 -52.92 33.34
CA VAL A 150 6.37 -53.65 33.36
C VAL A 150 6.99 -53.80 31.96
N HIS A 151 6.15 -53.88 30.92
CA HIS A 151 6.55 -54.00 29.51
C HIS A 151 6.22 -52.73 28.69
N VAL A 152 5.87 -51.61 29.35
CA VAL A 152 5.51 -50.34 28.70
C VAL A 152 6.19 -49.16 29.39
N LYS A 153 7.22 -48.62 28.74
CA LYS A 153 7.88 -47.36 29.11
C LYS A 153 7.68 -46.38 27.97
N LYS A 154 6.85 -45.35 28.16
CA LYS A 154 6.74 -44.28 27.18
C LYS A 154 8.11 -43.59 27.07
N ARG A 155 8.56 -43.34 25.84
CA ARG A 155 9.85 -42.71 25.53
C ARG A 155 9.61 -41.34 24.92
N GLU A 156 10.28 -40.31 25.41
CA GLU A 156 10.35 -39.03 24.73
C GLU A 156 11.41 -39.13 23.62
N PHE A 157 10.97 -39.37 22.39
CA PHE A 157 11.85 -39.67 21.27
C PHE A 157 12.06 -38.48 20.31
N VAL A 158 11.18 -37.47 20.29
CA VAL A 158 11.33 -36.34 19.35
C VAL A 158 12.62 -35.55 19.63
N GLU A 159 12.88 -35.20 20.89
CA GLU A 159 14.15 -34.53 21.23
C GLU A 159 15.36 -35.44 21.01
N TYR A 160 15.21 -36.74 21.32
CA TYR A 160 16.26 -37.73 21.09
C TYR A 160 16.65 -37.78 19.61
N ILE A 161 15.67 -37.77 18.70
CA ILE A 161 15.93 -37.78 17.26
C ILE A 161 16.60 -36.48 16.82
N PHE A 162 16.13 -35.32 17.27
CA PHE A 162 16.77 -34.04 16.95
C PHE A 162 18.23 -33.94 17.41
N ASN A 163 18.62 -34.70 18.44
CA ASN A 163 19.99 -34.72 18.94
C ASN A 163 20.89 -35.72 18.21
N ASN A 164 20.36 -36.88 17.81
CA ASN A 164 21.18 -38.00 17.35
C ASN A 164 21.08 -38.25 15.83
N TYR A 165 20.00 -37.84 15.18
CA TYR A 165 19.75 -38.11 13.75
C TYR A 165 19.49 -36.80 12.99
N ILE A 166 20.47 -35.88 13.03
CA ILE A 166 20.37 -34.50 12.50
C ILE A 166 20.08 -34.40 10.99
N ILE A 167 20.29 -35.49 10.25
CA ILE A 167 19.97 -35.59 8.83
C ILE A 167 18.49 -35.90 8.56
N PHE A 168 17.67 -36.07 9.60
CA PHE A 168 16.23 -36.27 9.49
C PHE A 168 15.47 -35.09 10.08
N ASN A 169 14.49 -34.58 9.33
CA ASN A 169 13.56 -33.56 9.79
C ASN A 169 12.19 -34.17 10.06
N LEU A 170 11.54 -33.78 11.16
CA LEU A 170 10.11 -34.03 11.35
C LEU A 170 9.35 -33.16 10.34
N VAL A 171 8.64 -33.77 9.40
CA VAL A 171 7.91 -33.05 8.33
C VAL A 171 6.41 -33.02 8.59
N GLU A 172 5.88 -34.02 9.29
CA GLU A 172 4.46 -34.13 9.57
C GLU A 172 4.21 -34.79 10.92
N ARG A 173 3.21 -34.27 11.64
CA ARG A 173 2.63 -34.89 12.82
C ARG A 173 1.13 -35.01 12.61
N ILE A 174 0.60 -36.22 12.63
CA ILE A 174 -0.83 -36.48 12.43
C ILE A 174 -1.43 -36.83 13.79
N LYS A 175 -2.30 -35.97 14.28
CA LYS A 175 -3.05 -36.22 15.52
C LYS A 175 -4.07 -37.33 15.24
N GLY A 176 -4.00 -38.43 15.97
CA GLY A 176 -5.01 -39.49 15.88
C GLY A 176 -6.34 -39.02 16.45
N ASN A 177 -7.43 -39.26 15.72
CA ASN A 177 -8.78 -39.19 16.30
C ASN A 177 -9.00 -40.33 17.29
N ILE A 178 -8.22 -41.42 17.15
CA ILE A 178 -8.21 -42.61 18.00
C ILE A 178 -6.73 -43.01 18.18
N GLY A 179 -6.28 -43.23 19.41
CA GLY A 179 -4.91 -43.65 19.74
C GLY A 179 -3.88 -42.51 19.80
N CYS A 180 -2.60 -42.84 19.65
CA CYS A 180 -1.48 -41.90 19.73
C CYS A 180 -1.19 -41.22 18.38
N PRO A 181 -0.33 -40.19 18.31
CA PRO A 181 -0.02 -39.50 17.06
C PRO A 181 1.01 -40.23 16.19
N PHE A 182 0.95 -39.97 14.88
CA PHE A 182 2.02 -40.32 13.95
C PHE A 182 3.04 -39.20 13.84
N TYR A 183 4.31 -39.56 13.74
CA TYR A 183 5.44 -38.68 13.44
C TYR A 183 6.13 -39.16 12.18
N ILE A 184 6.20 -38.30 11.17
CA ILE A 184 6.82 -38.60 9.87
C ILE A 184 8.10 -37.80 9.75
N PHE A 185 9.22 -38.50 9.72
CA PHE A 185 10.54 -37.93 9.50
C PHE A 185 10.98 -38.16 8.05
N GLN A 186 11.67 -37.18 7.49
CA GLN A 186 12.22 -37.25 6.14
C GLN A 186 13.70 -36.85 6.14
N LYS A 187 14.49 -37.57 5.34
CA LYS A 187 15.93 -37.37 5.22
C LYS A 187 16.28 -36.14 4.36
N ASN A 188 17.26 -35.35 4.79
CA ASN A 188 17.65 -34.04 4.20
C ASN A 188 18.00 -34.11 2.71
N ASP A 189 18.63 -35.19 2.28
CA ASP A 189 19.04 -35.44 0.89
C ASP A 189 17.82 -35.50 -0.07
N THR A 190 16.63 -35.70 0.47
CA THR A 190 15.36 -35.72 -0.27
C THR A 190 14.39 -34.61 0.13
N TYR A 191 14.78 -33.74 1.06
CA TYR A 191 13.92 -32.73 1.67
C TYR A 191 14.69 -31.51 2.15
N THR A 192 14.32 -30.34 1.63
CA THR A 192 14.79 -29.07 2.16
C THR A 192 13.69 -28.43 3.01
N SER A 193 13.94 -28.34 4.31
CA SER A 193 13.05 -27.60 5.20
C SER A 193 13.07 -26.12 4.83
N ILE A 194 11.89 -25.51 4.69
CA ILE A 194 11.73 -24.09 4.35
C ILE A 194 10.86 -23.41 5.38
N ILE A 195 11.06 -22.10 5.58
CA ILE A 195 10.18 -21.24 6.37
C ILE A 195 8.84 -21.09 5.60
N PRO A 196 7.71 -21.57 6.15
CA PRO A 196 6.40 -21.39 5.53
C PRO A 196 5.99 -19.93 5.41
N LYS A 197 5.14 -19.60 4.44
CA LYS A 197 4.62 -18.25 4.20
C LYS A 197 3.50 -17.88 5.17
N ASN A 198 3.81 -17.87 6.46
CA ASN A 198 2.89 -17.48 7.53
C ASN A 198 3.51 -16.35 8.38
N ILE A 199 2.68 -15.45 8.89
CA ILE A 199 3.08 -14.37 9.81
C ILE A 199 2.16 -14.44 11.04
N LEU A 200 2.74 -14.40 12.24
CA LEU A 200 2.05 -14.40 13.51
C LEU A 200 2.34 -13.10 14.28
N GLN A 201 1.29 -12.44 14.75
CA GLN A 201 1.39 -11.40 15.79
C GLN A 201 0.46 -11.72 16.97
N VAL A 202 0.87 -11.37 18.20
CA VAL A 202 0.13 -11.65 19.44
C VAL A 202 -0.05 -10.35 20.22
N THR A 203 -1.29 -10.00 20.59
CA THR A 203 -1.60 -8.73 21.27
C THR A 203 -2.71 -8.89 22.33
N LYS A 204 -2.82 -7.95 23.28
CA LYS A 204 -3.72 -8.13 24.44
C LYS A 204 -5.22 -7.96 24.17
N LYS A 205 -5.66 -6.94 23.41
CA LYS A 205 -7.10 -6.59 23.33
C LYS A 205 -7.63 -6.14 21.95
N ASN A 206 -6.79 -5.82 20.97
CA ASN A 206 -7.23 -5.41 19.62
C ASN A 206 -6.33 -6.05 18.57
N PRO A 207 -6.85 -6.44 17.39
CA PRO A 207 -6.00 -6.80 16.26
C PRO A 207 -5.05 -5.64 15.94
N VAL A 208 -3.85 -6.01 15.48
CA VAL A 208 -2.87 -5.03 14.99
C VAL A 208 -3.55 -4.13 13.95
N ASP A 209 -3.25 -2.83 14.00
CA ASP A 209 -3.84 -1.84 13.09
C ASP A 209 -3.73 -2.31 11.64
N SER A 210 -4.85 -2.27 10.90
CA SER A 210 -4.90 -2.72 9.51
C SER A 210 -3.87 -2.03 8.60
N THR A 211 -3.44 -0.80 8.92
CA THR A 211 -2.38 -0.08 8.20
C THR A 211 -1.01 -0.73 8.39
N ILE A 212 -0.70 -1.20 9.60
CA ILE A 212 0.54 -1.95 9.92
C ILE A 212 0.51 -3.29 9.19
N ILE A 213 -0.62 -4.01 9.24
CA ILE A 213 -0.79 -5.28 8.52
C ILE A 213 -0.60 -5.07 7.01
N ASN A 214 -1.20 -4.03 6.44
CA ASN A 214 -1.04 -3.72 5.02
C ASN A 214 0.42 -3.45 4.66
N LYS A 215 1.19 -2.75 5.50
CA LYS A 215 2.62 -2.51 5.26
C LYS A 215 3.45 -3.77 5.34
N ILE A 216 3.21 -4.63 6.33
CA ILE A 216 3.85 -5.93 6.40
C ILE A 216 3.56 -6.71 5.11
N LYS A 217 2.30 -6.70 4.66
CA LYS A 217 1.88 -7.30 3.38
C LYS A 217 2.41 -6.59 2.13
N MET A 218 3.00 -5.40 2.20
CA MET A 218 3.71 -4.83 1.05
C MET A 218 5.04 -5.54 0.80
N PHE A 219 5.69 -6.02 1.86
CA PHE A 219 6.94 -6.78 1.75
C PHE A 219 6.70 -8.29 1.66
N LEU A 220 5.62 -8.78 2.27
CA LEU A 220 5.29 -10.19 2.43
C LEU A 220 3.84 -10.45 1.97
N ASP A 221 3.51 -10.09 0.73
CA ASP A 221 2.15 -10.08 0.18
C ASP A 221 1.52 -11.47 0.04
N ASP A 222 2.36 -12.47 -0.21
CA ASP A 222 2.00 -13.88 -0.36
C ASP A 222 2.00 -14.67 0.96
N TYR A 223 2.21 -14.00 2.09
CA TYR A 223 2.17 -14.62 3.42
C TYR A 223 0.76 -14.57 4.03
N ASN A 224 0.36 -15.69 4.64
CA ASN A 224 -0.85 -15.80 5.44
C ASN A 224 -0.65 -15.10 6.79
N TYR A 225 -1.53 -14.16 7.12
CA TYR A 225 -1.44 -13.39 8.36
C TYR A 225 -2.35 -14.00 9.43
N TYR A 226 -1.77 -14.29 10.60
CA TYR A 226 -2.43 -14.84 11.77
C TYR A 226 -2.25 -13.90 12.95
N TRP A 227 -3.31 -13.75 13.73
CA TRP A 227 -3.31 -12.90 14.91
C TRP A 227 -4.03 -13.58 16.07
N TYR A 228 -3.46 -13.45 17.26
CA TYR A 228 -4.05 -13.98 18.49
C TYR A 228 -4.05 -12.96 19.63
N ASN A 229 -5.09 -13.06 20.45
CA ASN A 229 -5.18 -12.52 21.80
C ASN A 229 -5.24 -13.66 22.81
N ASP A 230 -5.34 -13.33 24.10
CA ASP A 230 -5.36 -14.36 25.14
C ASP A 230 -6.50 -15.40 24.93
N GLU A 231 -7.69 -14.97 24.49
CA GLU A 231 -8.85 -15.86 24.36
C GLU A 231 -8.70 -16.88 23.22
N ASN A 232 -8.37 -16.42 22.01
CA ASN A 232 -8.24 -17.31 20.86
C ASN A 232 -6.91 -18.11 20.88
N MET A 233 -5.90 -17.63 21.61
CA MET A 233 -4.67 -18.36 21.91
C MET A 233 -4.97 -19.67 22.65
N TYR A 234 -5.73 -19.61 23.75
CA TYR A 234 -6.07 -20.81 24.52
C TYR A 234 -6.90 -21.80 23.70
N LYS A 235 -7.87 -21.31 22.91
CA LYS A 235 -8.65 -22.14 21.98
C LYS A 235 -7.75 -22.85 20.96
N TYR A 236 -6.74 -22.15 20.44
CA TYR A 236 -5.78 -22.75 19.51
C TYR A 236 -4.96 -23.86 20.16
N ILE A 237 -4.43 -23.63 21.37
CA ILE A 237 -3.66 -24.65 22.11
C ILE A 237 -4.55 -25.88 22.39
N GLN A 238 -5.78 -25.66 22.84
CA GLN A 238 -6.72 -26.75 23.14
C GLN A 238 -7.00 -27.62 21.91
N ASN A 239 -7.20 -27.00 20.74
CA ASN A 239 -7.45 -27.72 19.50
C ASN A 239 -6.20 -28.48 18.98
N ASN A 240 -5.00 -27.95 19.27
CA ASN A 240 -3.73 -28.46 18.74
C ASN A 240 -2.85 -29.13 19.80
N GLN A 241 -3.43 -29.58 20.93
CA GLN A 241 -2.71 -30.10 22.09
C GLN A 241 -1.57 -31.07 21.73
N LEU A 242 -0.39 -30.78 22.29
CA LEU A 242 0.80 -31.63 22.26
C LEU A 242 0.84 -32.45 23.54
N GLU A 243 1.10 -33.75 23.41
CA GLU A 243 1.01 -34.70 24.53
C GLU A 243 2.11 -34.45 25.56
N GLU A 244 3.31 -34.06 25.10
CA GLU A 244 4.45 -33.70 25.92
C GLU A 244 4.27 -32.40 26.74
N PHE A 245 3.22 -31.61 26.45
CA PHE A 245 2.92 -30.35 27.15
C PHE A 245 1.49 -30.31 27.72
N PRO A 246 1.08 -31.30 28.55
CA PRO A 246 -0.33 -31.53 28.89
C PRO A 246 -0.96 -30.35 29.66
N ASN A 247 -0.18 -29.65 30.48
CA ASN A 247 -0.63 -28.53 31.31
C ASN A 247 -0.26 -27.14 30.76
N LEU A 248 0.01 -27.02 29.45
CA LEU A 248 0.53 -25.78 28.85
C LEU A 248 -0.36 -24.55 29.11
N ILE A 249 -1.68 -24.70 28.96
CA ILE A 249 -2.64 -23.61 29.20
C ILE A 249 -2.58 -23.11 30.65
N ASN A 250 -2.55 -24.03 31.62
CA ASN A 250 -2.50 -23.69 33.05
C ASN A 250 -1.16 -23.03 33.40
N HIS A 251 -0.06 -23.54 32.83
CA HIS A 251 1.25 -22.92 32.98
C HIS A 251 1.26 -21.48 32.47
N ILE A 252 0.79 -21.24 31.23
CA ILE A 252 0.70 -19.89 30.64
C ILE A 252 -0.18 -18.98 31.51
N LYS A 253 -1.34 -19.46 31.98
CA LYS A 253 -2.23 -18.68 32.85
C LYS A 253 -1.56 -18.26 34.16
N SER A 254 -0.70 -19.12 34.72
CA SER A 254 0.01 -18.86 35.98
C SER A 254 1.07 -17.76 35.89
N LEU A 255 1.53 -17.41 34.68
CA LEU A 255 2.56 -16.39 34.48
C LEU A 255 2.06 -14.99 34.86
N ALA A 256 2.88 -14.25 35.61
CA ALA A 256 2.55 -12.90 36.07
C ALA A 256 2.52 -11.85 34.94
N LYS A 257 3.40 -11.97 33.94
CA LYS A 257 3.56 -10.97 32.86
C LYS A 257 2.98 -11.48 31.54
N GLY A 258 2.17 -10.65 30.88
CA GLY A 258 1.55 -10.99 29.59
C GLY A 258 2.56 -11.23 28.46
N GLN A 259 3.72 -10.56 28.50
CA GLN A 259 4.79 -10.75 27.50
C GLN A 259 5.35 -12.17 27.55
N HIS A 260 5.57 -12.71 28.76
CA HIS A 260 6.03 -14.09 28.94
C HIS A 260 4.98 -15.11 28.49
N LYS A 261 3.68 -14.79 28.57
CA LYS A 261 2.61 -15.63 27.98
C LYS A 261 2.74 -15.69 26.46
N ALA A 262 2.96 -14.55 25.82
CA ALA A 262 3.19 -14.45 24.38
C ALA A 262 4.49 -15.14 23.94
N ASP A 263 5.53 -15.16 24.79
CA ASP A 263 6.79 -15.88 24.52
C ASP A 263 6.60 -17.40 24.44
N ILE A 264 5.84 -17.99 25.36
CA ILE A 264 5.56 -19.44 25.30
C ILE A 264 4.69 -19.76 24.09
N PHE A 265 3.65 -18.95 23.85
CA PHE A 265 2.73 -19.21 22.75
C PHE A 265 3.38 -19.04 21.38
N ARG A 266 4.27 -18.05 21.18
CA ARG A 266 4.96 -17.90 19.89
C ARG A 266 5.81 -19.13 19.58
N TYR A 267 6.54 -19.69 20.55
CA TYR A 267 7.30 -20.93 20.33
C TYR A 267 6.38 -22.11 20.01
N TYR A 268 5.27 -22.25 20.74
CA TYR A 268 4.28 -23.30 20.50
C TYR A 268 3.68 -23.21 19.08
N TRP A 269 3.25 -22.02 18.67
CA TRP A 269 2.65 -21.79 17.37
C TRP A 269 3.67 -21.95 16.24
N LEU A 270 4.88 -21.38 16.38
CA LEU A 270 5.94 -21.52 15.39
C LEU A 270 6.40 -22.97 15.23
N TYR A 271 6.44 -23.76 16.30
CA TYR A 271 6.76 -25.18 16.21
C TYR A 271 5.75 -25.92 15.32
N LEU A 272 4.46 -25.65 15.48
CA LEU A 272 3.40 -26.34 14.75
C LEU A 272 3.14 -25.80 13.34
N ASN A 273 3.41 -24.52 13.06
CA ASN A 273 3.03 -23.88 11.78
C ASN A 273 4.23 -23.38 10.97
N GLY A 274 5.38 -23.16 11.61
CA GLY A 274 6.49 -22.39 11.04
C GLY A 274 6.08 -20.96 10.65
N GLY A 275 6.98 -20.26 9.98
CA GLY A 275 6.77 -18.92 9.45
C GLY A 275 7.46 -17.86 10.29
N ILE A 276 6.92 -16.66 10.30
CA ILE A 276 7.49 -15.48 10.93
C ILE A 276 6.63 -15.09 12.12
N PHE A 277 7.24 -14.96 13.29
CA PHE A 277 6.69 -14.20 14.40
C PHE A 277 7.30 -12.81 14.42
N MET A 278 6.48 -11.79 14.67
CA MET A 278 6.95 -10.45 14.99
C MET A 278 6.09 -9.75 16.05
N ASP A 279 6.75 -9.05 16.96
CA ASP A 279 6.08 -8.17 17.93
C ASP A 279 5.27 -7.07 17.19
N ASP A 280 4.25 -6.53 17.85
CA ASP A 280 3.34 -5.52 17.29
C ASP A 280 3.96 -4.11 17.18
N ASP A 281 5.14 -3.92 17.73
CA ASP A 281 5.97 -2.72 17.64
C ASP A 281 7.19 -2.89 16.71
N LEU A 282 7.22 -3.95 15.91
CA LEU A 282 8.27 -4.22 14.92
C LEU A 282 7.78 -3.91 13.49
N MET A 283 8.62 -3.29 12.67
CA MET A 283 8.31 -3.02 11.26
C MET A 283 9.39 -3.55 10.32
N ILE A 284 8.97 -4.09 9.17
CA ILE A 284 9.83 -4.47 8.07
C ILE A 284 10.15 -3.22 7.26
N GLU A 285 11.44 -3.00 6.99
CA GLU A 285 11.95 -1.85 6.25
C GLU A 285 12.48 -2.27 4.87
N LYS A 286 12.92 -3.53 4.75
CA LYS A 286 13.38 -4.16 3.51
C LYS A 286 12.94 -5.62 3.47
N ASN A 287 12.63 -6.12 2.27
CA ASN A 287 12.25 -7.52 2.10
C ASN A 287 13.40 -8.45 2.49
N ILE A 288 13.09 -9.53 3.21
CA ILE A 288 14.07 -10.50 3.69
C ILE A 288 13.94 -11.75 2.83
N ASN A 289 15.03 -12.19 2.22
CA ASN A 289 15.03 -13.45 1.52
C ASN A 289 15.17 -14.61 2.52
N PHE A 290 14.04 -15.20 2.89
CA PHE A 290 13.97 -16.37 3.76
C PHE A 290 14.30 -17.70 3.06
N LYS A 291 14.56 -17.68 1.74
CA LYS A 291 14.73 -18.89 0.93
C LYS A 291 15.89 -19.73 1.47
N ASN A 292 15.69 -21.05 1.52
CA ASN A 292 16.62 -22.07 2.01
C ASN A 292 16.98 -22.04 3.50
N ASN A 293 16.50 -21.07 4.28
CA ASN A 293 16.79 -20.99 5.72
C ASN A 293 15.78 -21.79 6.54
N THR A 294 16.21 -22.29 7.70
CA THR A 294 15.39 -23.04 8.65
C THR A 294 15.13 -22.28 9.95
N PHE A 295 15.99 -21.33 10.32
CA PHE A 295 15.82 -20.49 11.51
C PHE A 295 16.56 -19.16 11.37
N ILE A 296 15.89 -18.06 11.72
CA ILE A 296 16.44 -16.70 11.75
C ILE A 296 15.89 -16.00 12.98
N SER A 297 16.75 -15.24 13.66
CA SER A 297 16.39 -14.37 14.79
C SER A 297 17.34 -13.19 14.85
N VAL A 298 17.31 -12.43 15.93
CA VAL A 298 18.04 -11.16 16.05
C VAL A 298 19.00 -11.24 17.25
N LYS A 299 20.28 -10.99 17.02
CA LYS A 299 21.27 -10.80 18.08
C LYS A 299 21.06 -9.42 18.69
N SER A 300 20.72 -9.38 19.98
CA SER A 300 20.38 -8.12 20.64
C SER A 300 21.61 -7.28 20.98
N TYR A 301 21.43 -5.96 21.02
CA TYR A 301 22.48 -5.00 21.40
C TYR A 301 22.69 -4.87 22.92
N HIS A 302 21.82 -5.46 23.76
CA HIS A 302 21.89 -5.31 25.21
C HIS A 302 23.27 -5.75 25.74
N SER A 303 24.13 -4.75 25.99
CA SER A 303 25.59 -4.83 25.98
C SER A 303 26.23 -5.74 27.03
N ASN A 304 25.43 -6.30 27.95
CA ASN A 304 25.91 -7.16 29.04
C ASN A 304 25.26 -8.55 29.05
N LYS A 305 24.48 -8.93 28.02
CA LYS A 305 23.81 -10.24 27.99
C LYS A 305 23.86 -10.88 26.60
N ASN A 306 24.45 -12.06 26.53
CA ASN A 306 24.44 -12.92 25.36
C ASN A 306 23.03 -13.49 25.14
N ILE A 307 22.17 -12.75 24.43
CA ILE A 307 20.74 -13.08 24.22
C ILE A 307 20.33 -12.96 22.75
N LEU A 308 19.28 -13.69 22.36
CA LEU A 308 18.56 -13.50 21.10
C LEU A 308 17.23 -12.81 21.37
N PHE A 309 16.97 -11.73 20.65
CA PHE A 309 15.68 -11.07 20.67
C PHE A 309 14.64 -11.96 19.99
N ASN A 310 13.69 -12.46 20.79
CA ASN A 310 12.66 -13.38 20.36
C ASN A 310 11.41 -12.66 19.82
N GLY A 311 11.41 -11.32 19.78
CA GLY A 311 10.37 -10.50 19.16
C GLY A 311 10.40 -10.48 17.63
N PHE A 312 11.42 -11.10 17.02
CA PHE A 312 11.41 -11.53 15.64
C PHE A 312 12.02 -12.93 15.53
N ILE A 313 11.26 -13.86 14.96
CA ILE A 313 11.72 -15.23 14.68
C ILE A 313 11.14 -15.66 13.34
N ALA A 314 11.94 -16.15 12.42
CA ALA A 314 11.47 -16.86 11.25
C ALA A 314 11.99 -18.29 11.29
N CYS A 315 11.13 -19.31 11.19
CA CYS A 315 11.57 -20.70 11.26
C CYS A 315 10.73 -21.66 10.42
N SER A 316 11.33 -22.80 10.08
CA SER A 316 10.60 -23.91 9.50
C SER A 316 9.63 -24.54 10.51
N LYS A 317 8.64 -25.26 9.98
CA LYS A 317 7.74 -26.08 10.79
C LYS A 317 8.56 -27.18 11.50
N PHE A 318 8.21 -27.50 12.74
CA PHE A 318 8.88 -28.48 13.59
C PHE A 318 10.37 -28.23 13.86
N ASN A 319 10.81 -26.97 13.79
CA ASN A 319 12.22 -26.62 13.97
C ASN A 319 12.76 -27.06 15.36
N PRO A 320 13.89 -27.80 15.43
CA PRO A 320 14.50 -28.26 16.69
C PRO A 320 14.85 -27.17 17.71
N ILE A 321 15.29 -25.98 17.25
CA ILE A 321 15.61 -24.84 18.12
C ILE A 321 14.34 -24.37 18.82
N ILE A 322 13.24 -24.25 18.07
CA ILE A 322 11.94 -23.83 18.61
C ILE A 322 11.37 -24.88 19.56
N TYR A 323 11.48 -26.18 19.22
CA TYR A 323 11.04 -27.26 20.10
C TYR A 323 11.73 -27.22 21.46
N LYS A 324 13.07 -27.11 21.47
CA LYS A 324 13.84 -27.00 22.72
C LYS A 324 13.55 -25.70 23.47
N ALA A 325 13.32 -24.59 22.77
CA ALA A 325 12.94 -23.34 23.39
C ALA A 325 11.58 -23.49 24.10
N LEU A 326 10.57 -24.03 23.41
CA LEU A 326 9.25 -24.33 23.97
C LEU A 326 9.37 -25.22 25.21
N LYS A 327 10.06 -26.36 25.11
CA LYS A 327 10.26 -27.28 26.23
C LYS A 327 10.95 -26.61 27.42
N LYS A 328 11.99 -25.81 27.16
CA LYS A 328 12.69 -25.07 28.23
C LYS A 328 11.78 -24.06 28.91
N THR A 329 10.95 -23.34 28.15
CA THR A 329 9.99 -22.37 28.70
C THR A 329 8.87 -23.03 29.50
N TYR A 330 8.40 -24.21 29.06
CA TYR A 330 7.40 -25.00 29.76
C TYR A 330 7.86 -25.45 31.16
N HIS A 331 9.15 -25.79 31.32
CA HIS A 331 9.72 -26.18 32.61
C HIS A 331 10.29 -25.01 33.45
N THR A 332 10.20 -23.77 32.97
CA THR A 332 10.76 -22.63 33.69
C THR A 332 9.81 -22.13 34.79
N ASN A 333 10.31 -22.01 36.02
CA ASN A 333 9.55 -21.51 37.18
C ASN A 333 9.28 -19.99 37.09
N ASN A 334 8.06 -19.57 37.45
CA ASN A 334 7.60 -18.18 37.49
C ASN A 334 8.52 -17.25 38.31
N LYS A 335 9.08 -17.72 39.45
CA LYS A 335 10.00 -16.93 40.29
C LYS A 335 11.25 -16.49 39.50
N ASN A 336 11.78 -17.38 38.65
CA ASN A 336 12.96 -17.08 37.83
C ASN A 336 12.64 -16.04 36.74
N LEU A 337 11.42 -16.07 36.18
CA LEU A 337 10.97 -15.09 35.18
C LEU A 337 10.69 -13.71 35.78
N ILE A 338 10.21 -13.67 37.02
CA ILE A 338 10.04 -12.43 37.77
C ILE A 338 11.41 -11.77 38.01
N ASN A 339 12.41 -12.57 38.42
CA ASN A 339 13.76 -12.09 38.71
C ASN A 339 14.58 -11.74 37.45
N ASN A 340 14.31 -12.41 36.31
CA ASN A 340 15.02 -12.16 35.05
C ASN A 340 14.05 -12.08 33.88
N TYR A 341 13.67 -10.85 33.52
CA TYR A 341 12.71 -10.58 32.44
C TYR A 341 13.14 -11.18 31.08
N HIS A 342 14.44 -11.21 30.78
CA HIS A 342 14.99 -11.70 29.50
C HIS A 342 15.43 -13.16 29.54
N LEU A 343 15.00 -13.94 30.54
CA LEU A 343 15.43 -15.33 30.71
C LEU A 343 15.17 -16.20 29.47
N PHE A 344 14.00 -16.05 28.83
CA PHE A 344 13.68 -16.79 27.61
C PHE A 344 14.57 -16.40 26.42
N CYS A 345 14.92 -15.12 26.28
CA CYS A 345 15.87 -14.64 25.27
C CYS A 345 17.27 -15.25 25.46
N ALA A 346 17.71 -15.38 26.72
CA ALA A 346 18.99 -16.00 27.08
C ALA A 346 18.99 -17.51 26.84
N GLN A 347 17.91 -18.20 27.21
CA GLN A 347 17.74 -19.63 26.94
C GLN A 347 17.73 -19.92 25.44
N LEU A 348 17.04 -19.10 24.64
CA LEU A 348 17.03 -19.22 23.17
C LEU A 348 18.44 -19.09 22.58
N TYR A 349 19.26 -18.14 23.07
CA TYR A 349 20.65 -18.00 22.62
C TYR A 349 21.50 -19.23 22.91
N ILE A 350 21.39 -19.80 24.13
CA ILE A 350 22.14 -21.01 24.50
C ILE A 350 21.72 -22.21 23.63
N ILE A 351 20.43 -22.33 23.34
CA ILE A 351 19.90 -23.40 22.47
C ILE A 351 20.39 -23.20 21.03
N TYR A 352 20.30 -21.98 20.50
CA TYR A 352 20.78 -21.62 19.17
C TYR A 352 22.25 -22.00 18.99
N GLN A 353 23.11 -21.60 19.92
CA GLN A 353 24.56 -21.88 19.83
C GLN A 353 24.88 -23.38 19.78
N LYS A 354 24.05 -24.22 20.38
CA LYS A 354 24.25 -25.68 20.36
C LYS A 354 23.76 -26.35 19.07
N LEU A 355 22.91 -25.70 18.30
CA LEU A 355 22.18 -26.32 17.18
C LEU A 355 22.40 -25.61 15.83
N CYS A 356 22.93 -24.39 15.82
CA CYS A 356 23.07 -23.58 14.62
C CYS A 356 23.96 -24.22 13.56
N SER A 357 24.97 -24.99 13.95
CA SER A 357 25.88 -25.71 13.03
C SER A 357 25.16 -26.76 12.18
N ASN A 358 24.03 -27.28 12.66
CA ASN A 358 23.28 -28.36 12.02
C ASN A 358 22.08 -27.85 11.22
N GLN A 359 21.96 -26.53 11.05
CA GLN A 359 20.82 -25.86 10.45
C GLN A 359 21.26 -24.72 9.53
N ASN A 360 20.45 -24.41 8.52
CA ASN A 360 20.70 -23.22 7.71
C ASN A 360 20.12 -21.98 8.41
N THR A 361 20.96 -21.22 9.10
CA THR A 361 20.54 -20.12 9.96
C THR A 361 21.40 -18.88 9.77
N PHE A 362 20.83 -17.72 10.07
CA PHE A 362 21.59 -16.49 10.27
C PHE A 362 20.93 -15.61 11.33
N LEU A 363 21.71 -14.69 11.90
CA LEU A 363 21.22 -13.70 12.85
C LEU A 363 21.25 -12.31 12.23
N LEU A 364 20.17 -11.57 12.40
CA LEU A 364 20.16 -10.12 12.22
C LEU A 364 20.85 -9.47 13.43
N GLN A 365 21.37 -8.25 13.27
CA GLN A 365 22.07 -7.54 14.34
C GLN A 365 21.31 -6.28 14.75
N GLU A 366 20.91 -6.17 16.02
CA GLU A 366 20.44 -4.91 16.59
C GLU A 366 21.60 -3.92 16.77
N ILE A 367 21.35 -2.66 16.42
CA ILE A 367 22.26 -1.54 16.69
C ILE A 367 21.48 -0.45 17.44
N LYS A 368 21.99 -0.07 18.61
CA LYS A 368 21.42 1.03 19.40
C LYS A 368 21.89 2.37 18.84
N HIS A 369 20.96 3.26 18.51
CA HIS A 369 21.27 4.64 18.17
C HIS A 369 21.17 5.57 19.40
N ASN A 370 21.90 6.68 19.38
CA ASN A 370 21.95 7.67 20.47
C ASN A 370 20.58 8.32 20.77
N ASN A 371 19.64 8.30 19.83
CA ASN A 371 18.32 8.89 19.97
C ASN A 371 17.22 7.82 20.05
N PHE A 372 16.67 7.62 21.23
CA PHE A 372 15.60 6.63 21.49
C PHE A 372 14.32 6.85 20.68
N LYS A 373 14.11 8.04 20.10
CA LYS A 373 12.92 8.37 19.29
C LYS A 373 12.94 7.77 17.88
N ASP A 374 14.06 7.19 17.44
CA ASP A 374 14.24 6.71 16.07
C ASP A 374 14.10 5.19 15.91
N GLY A 375 13.73 4.49 16.99
CA GLY A 375 13.63 3.03 17.02
C GLY A 375 15.00 2.35 17.09
N VAL A 376 15.02 1.09 17.52
CA VAL A 376 16.21 0.23 17.46
C VAL A 376 16.25 -0.38 16.06
N LYS A 377 17.32 -0.11 15.31
CA LYS A 377 17.46 -0.62 13.95
C LYS A 377 18.14 -1.97 13.95
N ILE A 378 17.68 -2.84 13.06
CA ILE A 378 18.14 -4.21 12.94
C ILE A 378 18.65 -4.44 11.51
N TYR A 379 19.86 -4.96 11.40
CA TYR A 379 20.62 -5.04 10.16
C TYR A 379 20.97 -6.46 9.75
N TYR A 380 21.20 -6.67 8.46
CA TYR A 380 21.84 -7.86 7.89
C TYR A 380 22.77 -7.43 6.76
N ASN A 381 24.06 -7.78 6.82
CA ASN A 381 25.06 -7.40 5.81
C ASN A 381 24.95 -5.91 5.40
N GLU A 382 24.94 -5.00 6.39
CA GLU A 382 24.80 -3.54 6.24
C GLU A 382 23.42 -3.02 5.82
N ASP A 383 22.52 -3.88 5.35
CA ASP A 383 21.15 -3.50 5.02
C ASP A 383 20.29 -3.34 6.28
N HIS A 384 19.56 -2.22 6.37
CA HIS A 384 18.54 -2.01 7.40
C HIS A 384 17.29 -2.81 7.08
N ILE A 385 17.01 -3.83 7.88
CA ILE A 385 15.96 -4.81 7.61
C ILE A 385 14.70 -4.56 8.43
N LEU A 386 14.85 -4.33 9.74
CA LEU A 386 13.73 -4.13 10.67
C LEU A 386 13.98 -2.91 11.54
N THR A 387 12.90 -2.24 11.96
CA THR A 387 12.93 -1.26 13.05
C THR A 387 12.05 -1.72 14.20
N HIS A 388 12.61 -1.79 15.41
CA HIS A 388 11.90 -2.08 16.65
C HIS A 388 11.57 -0.79 17.41
N TRP A 389 10.27 -0.52 17.57
CA TRP A 389 9.74 0.71 18.17
C TRP A 389 9.44 0.56 19.67
N CYS A 390 10.31 -0.14 20.41
CA CYS A 390 10.06 -0.52 21.81
C CYS A 390 9.88 0.65 22.79
N TYR A 391 10.47 1.82 22.51
CA TYR A 391 10.38 3.01 23.37
C TYR A 391 9.15 3.88 23.07
N SER A 392 8.79 4.07 21.80
CA SER A 392 7.62 4.86 21.42
C SER A 392 6.33 4.05 21.46
N LYS A 393 6.43 2.71 21.38
CA LYS A 393 5.32 1.74 21.18
C LYS A 393 4.37 2.14 20.04
N LYS A 394 4.87 2.94 19.11
CA LYS A 394 4.15 3.44 17.93
C LYS A 394 5.10 3.33 16.76
N ILE A 395 4.79 2.40 15.86
CA ILE A 395 5.49 2.26 14.60
C ILE A 395 5.35 3.57 13.83
N LYS A 396 6.48 4.21 13.50
CA LYS A 396 6.45 5.31 12.52
C LYS A 396 6.26 4.67 11.15
N LEU A 397 5.09 4.87 10.59
CA LEU A 397 4.75 4.41 9.26
C LEU A 397 5.66 5.13 8.23
N LEU A 398 6.76 4.49 7.81
CA LEU A 398 7.59 4.91 6.67
C LEU A 398 6.86 4.50 5.37
N ASN A 399 6.55 5.45 4.48
CA ASN A 399 5.78 5.15 3.27
C ASN A 399 6.74 4.85 2.13
N PHE A 400 6.51 3.71 1.48
CA PHE A 400 7.03 3.39 0.17
C PHE A 400 6.74 4.51 -0.84
N ASP A 401 7.69 4.70 -1.73
CA ASP A 401 7.77 5.62 -2.86
C ASP A 401 8.28 7.04 -2.54
N GLY A 402 9.60 7.19 -2.63
CA GLY A 402 10.25 8.08 -3.61
C GLY A 402 10.09 9.60 -3.51
N ASN A 403 9.29 10.15 -2.59
CA ASN A 403 9.19 11.60 -2.39
C ASN A 403 8.88 11.93 -0.93
N LEU A 404 9.95 12.04 -0.13
CA LEU A 404 9.88 12.51 1.26
C LEU A 404 9.30 13.94 1.35
N ASP A 405 9.38 14.72 0.28
CA ASP A 405 8.99 16.15 0.28
C ASP A 405 7.48 16.40 0.16
N ILE A 406 6.68 15.46 -0.35
CA ILE A 406 5.22 15.65 -0.48
C ILE A 406 4.55 15.65 0.91
N LYS A 407 5.04 14.83 1.85
CA LYS A 407 4.37 14.59 3.13
C LYS A 407 4.38 15.79 4.10
N LYS A 408 5.38 16.67 4.03
CA LYS A 408 5.44 17.90 4.85
C LYS A 408 4.68 19.07 4.21
N LYS A 409 4.58 19.13 2.87
CA LYS A 409 4.07 20.29 2.11
C LYS A 409 2.56 20.54 2.23
N TYR A 410 1.76 19.50 2.52
CA TYR A 410 0.30 19.56 2.38
C TYR A 410 -0.50 19.35 3.68
N LYS A 411 0.18 19.25 4.83
CA LYS A 411 -0.46 19.12 6.16
C LYS A 411 -1.45 20.27 6.37
N ASN A 412 -2.68 19.97 6.79
CA ASN A 412 -3.79 20.93 6.98
C ASN A 412 -4.32 21.65 5.72
N LYS A 413 -3.94 21.26 4.48
CA LYS A 413 -4.36 21.96 3.26
C LYS A 413 -5.65 21.43 2.63
N TYR A 414 -6.13 20.23 2.95
CA TYR A 414 -7.30 19.62 2.29
C TYR A 414 -8.32 19.04 3.27
N VAL A 415 -9.58 18.97 2.83
CA VAL A 415 -10.72 18.36 3.54
C VAL A 415 -11.44 17.40 2.60
N PHE A 416 -11.64 16.16 3.01
CA PHE A 416 -12.36 15.14 2.23
C PHE A 416 -13.78 14.96 2.74
N ILE A 417 -14.75 14.92 1.82
CA ILE A 417 -16.18 14.78 2.10
C ILE A 417 -16.74 13.57 1.35
N HIS A 418 -17.38 12.67 2.10
CA HIS A 418 -17.95 11.39 1.62
C HIS A 418 -19.23 11.03 2.39
N ASN A 419 -20.12 10.22 1.80
CA ASN A 419 -21.34 9.71 2.44
C ASN A 419 -21.28 8.19 2.62
N ILE A 420 -21.45 7.71 3.87
CA ILE A 420 -21.38 6.28 4.24
C ILE A 420 -22.66 5.79 4.96
N LYS A 421 -23.64 6.66 5.29
CA LYS A 421 -24.83 6.27 6.08
C LYS A 421 -26.14 6.56 5.34
N LYS A 422 -27.01 5.56 5.26
CA LYS A 422 -28.45 5.73 4.94
C LYS A 422 -29.26 5.25 6.15
N ASN A 423 -30.03 6.14 6.77
CA ASN A 423 -31.03 5.85 7.82
C ASN A 423 -30.48 5.20 9.11
N GLY A 424 -29.43 5.76 9.74
CA GLY A 424 -29.01 5.36 11.09
C GLY A 424 -28.36 3.97 11.26
N ILE A 425 -28.51 3.06 10.29
CA ILE A 425 -27.90 1.73 10.29
C ILE A 425 -26.52 1.79 9.61
N GLN A 426 -25.50 1.22 10.25
CA GLN A 426 -24.18 1.06 9.66
C GLN A 426 -24.29 0.15 8.43
N ILE A 427 -24.20 0.73 7.23
CA ILE A 427 -24.18 -0.06 6.01
C ILE A 427 -22.78 -0.63 5.86
N ASN A 428 -22.63 -1.92 6.17
CA ASN A 428 -21.41 -2.69 5.95
C ASN A 428 -21.17 -2.94 4.44
N ASN A 429 -21.41 -1.98 3.53
CA ASN A 429 -21.13 -2.17 2.10
C ASN A 429 -19.67 -1.81 1.81
N ILE A 430 -18.85 -2.83 1.54
CA ILE A 430 -17.42 -2.64 1.25
C ILE A 430 -17.21 -1.73 0.04
N GLY A 431 -18.04 -1.84 -1.01
CA GLY A 431 -17.87 -1.06 -2.23
C GLY A 431 -17.97 0.45 -1.99
N ASP A 432 -18.98 0.86 -1.22
CA ASP A 432 -19.20 2.29 -0.92
C ASP A 432 -18.09 2.87 -0.04
N LEU A 433 -17.48 2.05 0.84
CA LEU A 433 -16.32 2.44 1.64
C LEU A 433 -15.11 2.82 0.76
N TYR A 434 -14.87 2.05 -0.30
CA TYR A 434 -13.77 2.31 -1.24
C TYR A 434 -14.17 3.23 -2.39
N SER A 435 -15.38 3.79 -2.41
CA SER A 435 -15.78 4.76 -3.45
C SER A 435 -15.19 6.16 -3.25
N SER A 436 -14.52 6.39 -2.11
CA SER A 436 -13.75 7.61 -1.84
C SER A 436 -12.26 7.35 -2.00
N ILE A 437 -11.55 8.31 -2.62
CA ILE A 437 -10.09 8.26 -2.79
C ILE A 437 -9.35 8.14 -1.45
N TYR A 438 -9.96 8.60 -0.34
CA TYR A 438 -9.40 8.51 1.01
C TYR A 438 -8.97 7.09 1.40
N LYS A 439 -9.81 6.09 1.09
CA LYS A 439 -9.55 4.69 1.45
C LYS A 439 -8.59 3.98 0.50
N ILE A 440 -8.28 4.59 -0.65
CA ILE A 440 -7.45 3.99 -1.70
C ILE A 440 -6.04 4.59 -1.72
N TYR A 441 -5.92 5.89 -1.43
CA TYR A 441 -4.70 6.66 -1.64
C TYR A 441 -4.22 7.29 -0.33
N GLN A 442 -3.81 6.43 0.62
CA GLN A 442 -3.42 6.80 1.98
C GLN A 442 -2.22 7.78 2.04
N ASN A 443 -1.35 7.79 1.03
CA ASN A 443 -0.25 8.75 0.87
C ASN A 443 -0.70 10.24 0.80
N ILE A 444 -1.95 10.51 0.42
CA ILE A 444 -2.55 11.87 0.37
C ILE A 444 -3.42 12.13 1.61
N THR A 445 -3.50 11.23 2.60
CA THR A 445 -4.52 11.39 3.68
C THR A 445 -4.01 11.16 5.11
N ASP A 446 -2.81 10.60 5.28
CA ASP A 446 -2.20 10.41 6.61
C ASP A 446 -1.77 11.72 7.34
N ASN A 447 -1.89 12.87 6.68
CA ASN A 447 -1.57 14.21 7.22
C ASN A 447 -2.70 15.26 7.05
N TYR A 448 -3.97 14.84 6.88
CA TYR A 448 -5.07 15.73 6.46
C TYR A 448 -6.28 15.63 7.40
N GLU A 449 -7.06 16.70 7.51
CA GLU A 449 -8.31 16.67 8.29
C GLU A 449 -9.42 16.08 7.40
N VAL A 450 -9.75 14.81 7.64
CA VAL A 450 -10.86 14.14 6.94
C VAL A 450 -12.16 14.49 7.66
N MET A 451 -13.09 15.14 6.95
CA MET A 451 -14.39 15.52 7.50
C MET A 451 -15.48 14.67 6.83
N CYS A 452 -15.74 13.50 7.41
CA CYS A 452 -16.81 12.62 6.94
C CYS A 452 -18.18 13.26 7.20
N LEU A 453 -18.98 13.48 6.15
CA LEU A 453 -20.39 13.85 6.32
C LEU A 453 -21.21 12.58 6.58
N HIS A 454 -21.50 12.34 7.86
CA HIS A 454 -22.46 11.34 8.30
C HIS A 454 -23.86 11.99 8.35
N ASN A 455 -24.87 11.38 7.72
CA ASN A 455 -26.23 11.93 7.80
C ASN A 455 -26.74 12.06 9.25
N ASP A 456 -27.43 13.18 9.44
CA ASP A 456 -28.33 13.64 10.50
C ASP A 456 -27.77 13.98 11.89
N ILE A 457 -26.54 13.57 12.29
CA ILE A 457 -26.04 13.84 13.66
C ILE A 457 -24.62 14.46 13.73
N GLN A 458 -23.85 14.49 12.63
CA GLN A 458 -22.47 15.07 12.63
C GLN A 458 -22.21 16.12 11.53
N ILE A 459 -23.24 16.58 10.83
CA ILE A 459 -23.15 17.71 9.88
C ILE A 459 -22.79 19.02 10.62
N ASP A 460 -23.05 19.09 11.92
CA ASP A 460 -22.82 20.27 12.77
C ASP A 460 -21.33 20.53 13.08
N ASN A 461 -20.44 19.58 12.78
CA ASN A 461 -19.00 19.74 12.99
C ASN A 461 -18.26 20.42 11.83
N ILE A 462 -18.93 20.72 10.71
CA ILE A 462 -18.35 21.48 9.59
C ILE A 462 -18.57 22.97 9.81
N THR A 463 -17.54 23.65 10.34
CA THR A 463 -17.53 25.09 10.55
C THR A 463 -16.72 25.81 9.47
N LYS A 464 -17.02 27.10 9.26
CA LYS A 464 -16.26 27.96 8.34
C LYS A 464 -14.77 27.99 8.70
N GLU A 465 -14.45 27.94 9.99
CA GLU A 465 -13.08 27.91 10.50
C GLU A 465 -12.32 26.66 10.04
N LYS A 466 -12.93 25.48 10.11
CA LYS A 466 -12.29 24.23 9.68
C LYS A 466 -12.06 24.16 8.18
N LEU A 467 -12.89 24.83 7.38
CA LEU A 467 -12.77 24.88 5.91
C LEU A 467 -11.88 26.02 5.41
N LYS A 468 -11.67 27.05 6.22
CA LYS A 468 -10.90 28.25 5.85
C LYS A 468 -9.49 27.87 5.38
N ASN A 469 -9.09 28.40 4.23
CA ASN A 469 -7.80 28.16 3.58
C ASN A 469 -7.52 26.70 3.14
N LYS A 470 -8.51 25.79 3.23
CA LYS A 470 -8.37 24.39 2.81
C LYS A 470 -9.07 24.10 1.48
N THR A 471 -8.56 23.14 0.74
CA THR A 471 -9.17 22.61 -0.48
C THR A 471 -10.10 21.46 -0.15
N ALA A 472 -11.39 21.58 -0.47
CA ALA A 472 -12.37 20.52 -0.29
C ALA A 472 -12.34 19.53 -1.47
N ILE A 473 -12.43 18.23 -1.18
CA ILE A 473 -12.55 17.16 -2.18
C ILE A 473 -13.81 16.37 -1.84
N ILE A 474 -14.79 16.44 -2.73
CA ILE A 474 -16.12 15.84 -2.57
C ILE A 474 -16.19 14.61 -3.48
N GLY A 475 -16.35 13.41 -2.92
CA GLY A 475 -16.44 12.16 -3.68
C GLY A 475 -17.26 11.11 -2.95
N GLY A 476 -17.92 10.20 -3.68
CA GLY A 476 -18.78 9.17 -3.05
C GLY A 476 -20.12 8.83 -3.72
N GLY A 477 -20.72 7.71 -3.31
CA GLY A 477 -21.98 7.16 -3.80
C GLY A 477 -23.22 8.05 -3.55
N GLY A 478 -23.97 8.47 -4.58
CA GLY A 478 -25.26 9.18 -4.45
C GLY A 478 -25.21 10.52 -3.70
N LEU A 479 -24.22 11.37 -4.02
CA LEU A 479 -23.94 12.63 -3.32
C LEU A 479 -24.55 13.86 -3.96
N ILE A 480 -24.82 13.81 -5.25
CA ILE A 480 -25.34 14.96 -6.00
C ILE A 480 -26.86 14.89 -5.97
N ASP A 481 -27.48 16.01 -5.59
CA ASP A 481 -28.92 16.20 -5.54
C ASP A 481 -29.60 15.09 -4.72
N LEU A 482 -29.14 14.93 -3.48
CA LEU A 482 -29.66 13.96 -2.53
C LEU A 482 -30.94 14.47 -1.85
N LYS A 483 -30.88 15.66 -1.25
CA LYS A 483 -31.96 16.41 -0.55
C LYS A 483 -31.57 17.90 -0.45
N ASP A 484 -32.54 18.80 -0.24
CA ASP A 484 -32.28 20.26 -0.14
C ASP A 484 -31.29 20.63 0.98
N GLU A 485 -31.42 20.03 2.17
CA GLU A 485 -30.50 20.25 3.31
C GLU A 485 -29.07 19.83 2.97
N TRP A 486 -28.93 18.70 2.27
CA TRP A 486 -27.63 18.20 1.82
C TRP A 486 -26.97 19.16 0.83
N ASN A 487 -27.75 19.62 -0.16
CA ASN A 487 -27.28 20.54 -1.18
C ASN A 487 -26.88 21.91 -0.58
N ASN A 488 -27.62 22.43 0.40
CA ASN A 488 -27.24 23.64 1.13
C ASN A 488 -25.86 23.49 1.79
N LYS A 489 -25.56 22.33 2.37
CA LYS A 489 -24.28 22.10 3.04
C LYS A 489 -23.13 21.93 2.06
N ILE A 490 -23.36 21.28 0.91
CA ILE A 490 -22.35 21.24 -0.17
C ILE A 490 -22.06 22.66 -0.67
N ASN A 491 -23.08 23.50 -0.85
CA ASN A 491 -22.90 24.91 -1.21
C ASN A 491 -22.13 25.68 -0.13
N PHE A 492 -22.46 25.49 1.15
CA PHE A 492 -21.71 26.07 2.27
C PHE A 492 -20.23 25.65 2.28
N ILE A 493 -19.93 24.39 1.94
CA ILE A 493 -18.56 23.90 1.82
C ILE A 493 -17.83 24.59 0.67
N ILE A 494 -18.47 24.73 -0.49
CA ILE A 494 -17.91 25.45 -1.65
C ILE A 494 -17.58 26.88 -1.24
N GLU A 495 -18.51 27.57 -0.59
CA GLU A 495 -18.36 28.96 -0.16
C GLU A 495 -17.28 29.13 0.93
N SER A 496 -17.14 28.17 1.83
CA SER A 496 -16.25 28.28 2.99
C SER A 496 -14.82 27.78 2.73
N SER A 497 -14.61 26.97 1.70
CA SER A 497 -13.30 26.40 1.33
C SER A 497 -12.46 27.39 0.49
N LYS A 498 -11.16 27.13 0.35
CA LYS A 498 -10.27 27.85 -0.59
C LYS A 498 -10.60 27.49 -2.04
N LYS A 499 -10.69 26.19 -2.33
CA LYS A 499 -11.07 25.61 -3.62
C LYS A 499 -11.79 24.28 -3.38
N THR A 500 -12.64 23.85 -4.31
CA THR A 500 -13.41 22.59 -4.20
C THR A 500 -13.26 21.75 -5.46
N TYR A 501 -13.02 20.45 -5.28
CA TYR A 501 -12.97 19.44 -6.35
C TYR A 501 -14.10 18.44 -6.16
N PHE A 502 -14.77 18.04 -7.25
CA PHE A 502 -15.74 16.95 -7.24
C PHE A 502 -15.15 15.72 -7.93
N PHE A 503 -14.78 14.71 -7.16
CA PHE A 503 -14.06 13.52 -7.63
C PHE A 503 -14.95 12.26 -7.63
N GLY A 504 -15.57 11.99 -8.78
CA GLY A 504 -16.43 10.84 -8.99
C GLY A 504 -17.68 10.74 -8.09
N PRO A 505 -18.26 11.83 -7.53
CA PRO A 505 -19.61 11.73 -7.01
C PRO A 505 -20.60 11.42 -8.14
N GLY A 506 -21.79 10.97 -7.78
CA GLY A 506 -22.84 10.67 -8.75
C GLY A 506 -24.22 10.94 -8.18
N TYR A 507 -25.20 11.01 -9.06
CA TYR A 507 -26.61 11.30 -8.79
C TYR A 507 -27.29 10.15 -8.04
N ASN A 508 -28.34 10.44 -7.25
CA ASN A 508 -29.05 9.41 -6.46
C ASN A 508 -30.51 9.13 -6.85
N ASN A 509 -31.30 10.09 -7.38
CA ASN A 509 -32.48 9.88 -8.27
C ASN A 509 -33.38 11.12 -8.47
N GLU A 510 -34.23 11.02 -9.51
CA GLU A 510 -35.05 12.01 -10.25
C GLU A 510 -36.36 12.53 -9.61
N ASN A 511 -36.53 12.56 -8.28
CA ASN A 511 -37.73 13.22 -7.77
C ASN A 511 -37.55 14.75 -7.87
N SER A 512 -38.37 15.37 -8.71
CA SER A 512 -38.53 16.80 -9.00
C SER A 512 -38.82 17.69 -7.78
N THR A 513 -38.67 17.16 -6.57
CA THR A 513 -38.94 17.84 -5.30
C THR A 513 -37.74 18.57 -4.71
N ILE A 514 -36.54 18.45 -5.29
CA ILE A 514 -35.34 19.18 -4.84
C ILE A 514 -35.42 20.62 -5.37
N LYS A 515 -35.68 21.57 -4.46
CA LYS A 515 -35.77 23.00 -4.78
C LYS A 515 -34.40 23.66 -4.85
N LYS A 516 -33.41 23.13 -4.12
CA LYS A 516 -32.07 23.74 -4.01
C LYS A 516 -31.00 22.87 -4.65
N LYS A 517 -30.39 23.36 -5.73
CA LYS A 517 -29.33 22.65 -6.49
C LYS A 517 -27.92 22.98 -5.96
N ILE A 518 -26.97 22.08 -6.19
CA ILE A 518 -25.55 22.35 -5.96
C ILE A 518 -25.05 23.37 -6.99
N ASN A 519 -24.37 24.43 -6.53
CA ASN A 519 -23.85 25.49 -7.39
C ASN A 519 -22.46 25.14 -7.94
N PHE A 520 -22.46 24.38 -9.03
CA PHE A 520 -21.24 24.00 -9.75
C PHE A 520 -20.50 25.18 -10.42
N ASN A 521 -21.16 26.32 -10.63
CA ASN A 521 -20.60 27.48 -11.36
C ASN A 521 -19.95 28.53 -10.45
N HIS A 522 -19.68 28.18 -9.20
CA HIS A 522 -19.04 29.08 -8.25
C HIS A 522 -17.53 29.20 -8.55
N ASN A 523 -16.96 30.41 -8.44
CA ASN A 523 -15.52 30.68 -8.66
C ASN A 523 -14.54 29.87 -7.76
N LYS A 524 -15.05 29.15 -6.75
CA LYS A 524 -14.28 28.29 -5.86
C LYS A 524 -14.25 26.83 -6.31
N VAL A 525 -15.07 26.43 -7.28
CA VAL A 525 -15.04 25.07 -7.83
C VAL A 525 -13.89 24.99 -8.84
N ALA A 526 -12.87 24.20 -8.51
CA ALA A 526 -11.65 24.09 -9.29
C ALA A 526 -11.79 23.09 -10.46
N LYS A 527 -12.43 21.95 -10.21
CA LYS A 527 -12.69 20.93 -11.23
C LYS A 527 -13.88 20.08 -10.82
N ILE A 528 -14.70 19.69 -11.80
CA ILE A 528 -15.83 18.79 -11.60
C ILE A 528 -15.57 17.52 -12.39
N GLY A 529 -15.92 16.39 -11.79
CA GLY A 529 -15.81 15.08 -12.41
C GLY A 529 -16.85 14.16 -11.81
N ILE A 530 -17.89 13.85 -12.57
CA ILE A 530 -19.02 13.04 -12.11
C ILE A 530 -18.90 11.65 -12.72
N ARG A 531 -19.23 10.60 -11.95
CA ARG A 531 -19.09 9.21 -12.42
C ARG A 531 -20.23 8.72 -13.32
N ASP A 532 -21.25 9.54 -13.53
CA ASP A 532 -22.40 9.22 -14.38
C ASP A 532 -22.09 9.71 -15.80
N ILE A 533 -22.04 8.83 -16.80
CA ILE A 533 -21.54 9.15 -18.15
C ILE A 533 -22.33 10.28 -18.83
N ASN A 534 -23.64 10.35 -18.62
CA ASN A 534 -24.53 11.31 -19.28
C ASN A 534 -24.63 12.66 -18.55
N ASN A 535 -23.52 13.14 -17.98
CA ASN A 535 -23.50 14.38 -17.21
C ASN A 535 -22.86 15.54 -18.00
N LYS A 536 -23.27 16.78 -17.69
CA LYS A 536 -22.74 17.99 -18.35
C LYS A 536 -21.43 18.53 -17.76
N TYR A 537 -20.88 17.90 -16.73
CA TYR A 537 -19.75 18.39 -15.92
C TYR A 537 -18.50 17.49 -15.97
N GLY A 538 -18.33 16.72 -17.05
CA GLY A 538 -17.17 15.87 -17.27
C GLY A 538 -17.24 14.52 -16.54
N PHE A 539 -16.74 13.47 -17.17
CA PHE A 539 -16.76 12.11 -16.61
C PHE A 539 -15.49 11.81 -15.80
N VAL A 540 -15.66 11.36 -14.57
CA VAL A 540 -14.58 10.79 -13.74
C VAL A 540 -15.10 9.54 -13.04
N PRO A 541 -14.48 8.36 -13.26
CA PRO A 541 -15.02 7.11 -12.77
C PRO A 541 -14.83 6.98 -11.26
N CYS A 542 -15.47 5.98 -10.66
CA CYS A 542 -15.31 5.71 -9.24
C CYS A 542 -13.83 5.37 -8.93
N PRO A 543 -13.19 6.07 -7.96
CA PRO A 543 -11.78 5.86 -7.62
C PRO A 543 -11.41 4.41 -7.29
N SER A 544 -12.38 3.61 -6.85
CA SER A 544 -12.24 2.18 -6.54
C SER A 544 -11.68 1.33 -7.70
N CYS A 545 -11.70 1.83 -8.95
CA CYS A 545 -11.03 1.16 -10.07
C CYS A 545 -9.51 0.98 -9.88
N LEU A 546 -8.85 1.86 -9.12
CA LEU A 546 -7.41 1.71 -8.82
C LEU A 546 -7.08 0.41 -8.07
N LEU A 547 -8.04 -0.14 -7.32
CA LEU A 547 -7.86 -1.40 -6.59
C LEU A 547 -7.75 -2.61 -7.52
N LEU A 548 -8.24 -2.49 -8.76
CA LEU A 548 -8.37 -3.57 -9.73
C LEU A 548 -7.08 -3.84 -10.51
N GLU A 549 -6.12 -2.90 -10.50
CA GLU A 549 -4.88 -2.98 -11.29
C GLU A 549 -4.10 -4.28 -11.03
N ARG A 550 -4.06 -4.72 -9.76
CA ARG A 550 -3.40 -5.98 -9.34
C ARG A 550 -4.16 -7.27 -9.66
N TYR A 551 -5.40 -7.16 -10.13
CA TYR A 551 -6.28 -8.31 -10.38
C TYR A 551 -6.57 -8.55 -11.87
N LYS A 552 -6.11 -7.64 -12.74
CA LYS A 552 -6.43 -7.66 -14.18
C LYS A 552 -5.97 -8.93 -14.91
N ASN A 553 -4.95 -9.62 -14.38
CA ASN A 553 -4.33 -10.79 -15.00
C ASN A 553 -4.65 -12.12 -14.29
N ASN A 554 -5.64 -12.13 -13.38
CA ASN A 554 -5.96 -13.35 -12.64
C ASN A 554 -6.60 -14.42 -13.55
N LYS A 555 -6.14 -15.66 -13.40
CA LYS A 555 -6.73 -16.82 -14.10
C LYS A 555 -8.13 -17.09 -13.56
N ASN A 556 -9.05 -17.43 -14.46
CA ASN A 556 -10.36 -17.94 -14.09
C ASN A 556 -10.19 -19.34 -13.49
N ILE A 557 -10.70 -19.54 -12.28
CA ILE A 557 -10.71 -20.84 -11.59
C ILE A 557 -12.13 -21.38 -11.40
N ARG A 558 -13.15 -20.55 -11.66
CA ARG A 558 -14.57 -20.89 -11.54
C ARG A 558 -15.37 -20.34 -12.71
N LYS A 559 -16.27 -21.18 -13.24
CA LYS A 559 -17.11 -20.85 -14.40
C LYS A 559 -18.21 -19.85 -14.05
N TYR A 560 -18.90 -20.04 -12.93
CA TYR A 560 -20.00 -19.19 -12.47
C TYR A 560 -19.79 -18.70 -11.03
N GLY A 561 -20.23 -17.49 -10.73
CA GLY A 561 -20.24 -16.97 -9.36
C GLY A 561 -21.31 -15.89 -9.12
N ILE A 562 -21.74 -15.75 -7.86
CA ILE A 562 -22.72 -14.74 -7.45
C ILE A 562 -22.08 -13.72 -6.51
N VAL A 563 -22.22 -12.43 -6.80
CA VAL A 563 -21.79 -11.34 -5.89
C VAL A 563 -22.99 -10.51 -5.47
N GLU A 564 -23.39 -10.65 -4.22
CA GLU A 564 -24.61 -10.04 -3.69
C GLU A 564 -24.36 -8.77 -2.87
N HIS A 565 -25.29 -7.84 -2.92
CA HIS A 565 -25.34 -6.63 -2.11
C HIS A 565 -25.57 -7.00 -0.63
N CYS A 566 -24.99 -6.24 0.30
CA CYS A 566 -25.05 -6.52 1.73
C CYS A 566 -26.48 -6.65 2.30
N GLN A 567 -27.43 -5.89 1.74
CA GLN A 567 -28.83 -5.85 2.19
C GLN A 567 -29.82 -6.53 1.24
N ARG A 568 -29.38 -6.95 0.04
CA ARG A 568 -30.28 -7.52 -0.98
C ARG A 568 -29.69 -8.84 -1.43
N LYS A 569 -30.29 -9.93 -0.98
CA LYS A 569 -29.85 -11.29 -1.32
C LYS A 569 -30.34 -11.68 -2.72
N ILE A 570 -29.53 -12.47 -3.40
CA ILE A 570 -29.95 -13.13 -4.65
C ILE A 570 -30.46 -14.52 -4.24
N PRO A 571 -31.65 -14.97 -4.68
CA PRO A 571 -32.10 -16.35 -4.45
C PRO A 571 -31.09 -17.38 -4.99
N ASN A 572 -31.20 -18.63 -4.57
CA ASN A 572 -30.36 -19.69 -5.13
C ASN A 572 -30.70 -19.85 -6.62
N ILE A 573 -29.65 -19.99 -7.44
CA ILE A 573 -29.76 -20.20 -8.89
C ILE A 573 -29.21 -21.59 -9.16
N ASN A 574 -30.03 -22.45 -9.79
CA ASN A 574 -29.65 -23.83 -10.10
C ASN A 574 -28.34 -23.86 -10.89
N GLY A 575 -27.38 -24.68 -10.44
CA GLY A 575 -26.06 -24.81 -11.06
C GLY A 575 -25.00 -23.80 -10.60
N ILE A 576 -25.31 -22.91 -9.64
CA ILE A 576 -24.32 -21.97 -9.08
C ILE A 576 -24.32 -22.03 -7.55
N ASN A 577 -23.32 -22.70 -6.98
CA ASN A 577 -23.12 -22.81 -5.52
C ASN A 577 -22.14 -21.76 -4.97
N GLU A 578 -21.28 -21.19 -5.81
CA GLU A 578 -20.23 -20.26 -5.39
C GLU A 578 -20.74 -18.81 -5.30
N ARG A 579 -20.70 -18.23 -4.10
CA ARG A 579 -21.20 -16.87 -3.86
C ARG A 579 -20.46 -16.11 -2.78
N ILE A 580 -20.45 -14.78 -2.91
CA ILE A 580 -19.89 -13.86 -1.91
C ILE A 580 -20.78 -12.62 -1.76
N SER A 581 -20.81 -12.06 -0.55
CA SER A 581 -21.58 -10.87 -0.22
C SER A 581 -20.67 -9.64 -0.05
N MET A 582 -21.17 -8.47 -0.45
CA MET A 582 -20.50 -7.16 -0.30
C MET A 582 -20.58 -6.63 1.15
N ILE A 583 -20.25 -7.46 2.15
CA ILE A 583 -20.36 -7.14 3.58
C ILE A 583 -18.98 -6.89 4.20
N TYR A 584 -18.82 -5.79 4.94
CA TYR A 584 -17.67 -5.46 5.77
C TYR A 584 -17.73 -6.21 7.11
N GLU A 585 -17.05 -7.36 7.18
CA GLU A 585 -16.89 -8.21 8.36
C GLU A 585 -15.40 -8.51 8.57
N ASN A 586 -14.95 -8.75 9.81
CA ASN A 586 -13.54 -9.03 10.13
C ASN A 586 -12.91 -10.18 9.29
N ASN A 587 -13.73 -11.09 8.76
CA ASN A 587 -13.27 -12.22 7.94
C ASN A 587 -13.39 -11.98 6.42
N LYS A 588 -13.97 -10.86 5.96
CA LYS A 588 -14.20 -10.54 4.55
C LYS A 588 -13.62 -9.17 4.21
N SER A 589 -12.49 -9.19 3.50
CA SER A 589 -11.82 -7.98 3.01
C SER A 589 -12.25 -7.63 1.59
N ILE A 590 -12.03 -6.37 1.16
CA ILE A 590 -12.19 -5.99 -0.26
C ILE A 590 -11.34 -6.88 -1.17
N ASP A 591 -10.18 -7.33 -0.68
CA ASP A 591 -9.26 -8.23 -1.36
C ASP A 591 -9.93 -9.58 -1.64
N THR A 592 -10.64 -10.14 -0.65
CA THR A 592 -11.42 -11.38 -0.80
C THR A 592 -12.49 -11.25 -1.89
N ILE A 593 -13.20 -10.12 -1.94
CA ILE A 593 -14.24 -9.87 -2.95
C ILE A 593 -13.63 -9.71 -4.34
N LEU A 594 -12.56 -8.92 -4.47
CA LEU A 594 -11.90 -8.68 -5.76
C LEU A 594 -11.20 -9.95 -6.28
N LYS A 595 -10.61 -10.77 -5.41
CA LYS A 595 -10.11 -12.11 -5.75
C LYS A 595 -11.22 -13.00 -6.26
N PHE A 596 -12.37 -13.03 -5.57
CA PHE A 596 -13.53 -13.79 -6.02
C PHE A 596 -14.00 -13.35 -7.42
N ILE A 597 -14.20 -12.04 -7.63
CA ILE A 597 -14.63 -11.49 -8.93
C ILE A 597 -13.59 -11.79 -10.02
N SER A 598 -12.33 -11.47 -9.77
CA SER A 598 -11.25 -11.60 -10.77
C SER A 598 -10.96 -13.04 -11.18
N SER A 599 -11.23 -14.01 -10.30
CA SER A 599 -11.03 -15.43 -10.61
C SER A 599 -12.30 -16.11 -11.13
N THR A 600 -13.41 -15.38 -11.32
CA THR A 600 -14.67 -15.89 -11.89
C THR A 600 -14.83 -15.47 -13.33
N GLU A 601 -15.24 -16.41 -14.19
CA GLU A 601 -15.49 -16.13 -15.62
C GLU A 601 -16.82 -15.39 -15.85
N ASN A 602 -17.93 -15.95 -15.35
CA ASN A 602 -19.29 -15.46 -15.56
C ASN A 602 -19.97 -15.12 -14.21
N LEU A 603 -20.42 -13.88 -14.06
CA LEU A 603 -20.90 -13.34 -12.78
C LEU A 603 -22.37 -12.92 -12.83
N ILE A 604 -23.11 -13.25 -11.78
CA ILE A 604 -24.44 -12.67 -11.51
C ILE A 604 -24.33 -11.77 -10.29
N VAL A 605 -24.72 -10.51 -10.43
CA VAL A 605 -24.52 -9.50 -9.38
C VAL A 605 -25.79 -8.68 -9.16
N ASN A 606 -25.97 -8.12 -7.97
CA ASN A 606 -27.04 -7.13 -7.71
C ASN A 606 -26.55 -5.91 -6.93
N SER A 607 -25.24 -5.70 -6.88
CA SER A 607 -24.58 -4.55 -6.23
C SER A 607 -23.92 -3.66 -7.29
N TYR A 608 -24.03 -2.34 -7.13
CA TYR A 608 -23.38 -1.35 -8.00
C TYR A 608 -21.89 -1.62 -8.15
N HIS A 609 -21.17 -1.68 -7.03
CA HIS A 609 -19.72 -1.86 -7.03
C HIS A 609 -19.32 -3.26 -7.54
N ALA A 610 -20.13 -4.29 -7.25
CA ALA A 610 -19.88 -5.62 -7.81
C ALA A 610 -19.99 -5.62 -9.34
N TYR A 611 -21.03 -4.97 -9.88
CA TYR A 611 -21.19 -4.81 -11.33
C TYR A 611 -20.03 -4.01 -11.93
N TYR A 612 -19.71 -2.85 -11.33
CA TYR A 612 -18.60 -2.00 -11.73
C TYR A 612 -17.26 -2.74 -11.77
N PHE A 613 -16.88 -3.46 -10.71
CA PHE A 613 -15.63 -4.22 -10.66
C PHE A 613 -15.59 -5.36 -11.67
N SER A 614 -16.71 -6.05 -11.85
CA SER A 614 -16.79 -7.20 -12.75
C SER A 614 -16.63 -6.77 -14.21
N VAL A 615 -17.29 -5.69 -14.62
CA VAL A 615 -17.14 -5.12 -15.97
C VAL A 615 -15.71 -4.64 -16.20
N LEU A 616 -15.13 -3.88 -15.26
CA LEU A 616 -13.75 -3.39 -15.41
C LEU A 616 -12.72 -4.52 -15.46
N LEU A 617 -12.92 -5.62 -14.74
CA LEU A 617 -12.04 -6.79 -14.82
C LEU A 617 -12.28 -7.66 -16.07
N GLY A 618 -13.08 -7.19 -17.02
CA GLY A 618 -13.36 -7.89 -18.27
C GLY A 618 -14.15 -9.19 -18.06
N LYS A 619 -15.03 -9.24 -17.07
CA LYS A 619 -15.90 -10.41 -16.83
C LYS A 619 -17.24 -10.26 -17.54
N LYS A 620 -17.87 -11.38 -17.87
CA LYS A 620 -19.26 -11.39 -18.35
C LYS A 620 -20.20 -11.28 -17.17
N VAL A 621 -21.12 -10.30 -17.18
CA VAL A 621 -21.92 -9.94 -16.01
C VAL A 621 -23.41 -9.82 -16.33
N LEU A 622 -24.24 -10.56 -15.59
CA LEU A 622 -25.69 -10.38 -15.58
C LEU A 622 -26.13 -9.63 -14.31
N LEU A 623 -26.99 -8.63 -14.47
CA LEU A 623 -27.56 -7.91 -13.33
C LEU A 623 -28.84 -8.61 -12.84
N TYR A 624 -28.84 -9.06 -11.59
CA TYR A 624 -30.02 -9.59 -10.92
C TYR A 624 -30.89 -8.44 -10.41
N LYS A 625 -31.94 -8.12 -11.18
CA LYS A 625 -32.90 -7.02 -11.00
C LYS A 625 -32.25 -5.63 -10.99
N ASN A 626 -32.78 -4.71 -11.80
CA ASN A 626 -32.36 -3.31 -11.77
C ASN A 626 -33.20 -2.53 -10.74
N TRP A 627 -32.63 -2.32 -9.55
CA TRP A 627 -33.33 -1.65 -8.45
C TRP A 627 -32.79 -0.25 -8.13
N SER A 628 -31.83 0.25 -8.92
CA SER A 628 -31.23 1.57 -8.72
C SER A 628 -30.78 2.18 -10.04
N ASN A 629 -31.17 3.41 -10.34
CA ASN A 629 -30.75 4.07 -11.57
C ASN A 629 -29.24 4.31 -11.64
N LYS A 630 -28.51 4.17 -10.52
CA LYS A 630 -27.05 4.16 -10.49
C LYS A 630 -26.48 3.18 -11.51
N PHE A 631 -27.15 2.06 -11.78
CA PHE A 631 -26.72 1.09 -12.78
C PHE A 631 -26.73 1.67 -14.20
N ASN A 632 -27.70 2.52 -14.54
CA ASN A 632 -27.97 2.96 -15.91
C ASN A 632 -26.96 3.96 -16.46
N ASN A 633 -26.17 4.61 -15.60
CA ASN A 633 -25.30 5.72 -15.98
C ASN A 633 -23.79 5.41 -15.82
N ILE A 634 -23.40 4.14 -15.61
CA ILE A 634 -22.00 3.76 -15.29
C ILE A 634 -21.15 3.53 -16.54
N PHE A 635 -21.73 2.89 -17.53
CA PHE A 635 -21.08 2.44 -18.76
C PHE A 635 -22.01 2.79 -19.93
N SER A 636 -21.43 3.03 -21.10
CA SER A 636 -22.21 3.23 -22.34
C SER A 636 -22.89 1.96 -22.82
N GLN A 637 -22.43 0.79 -22.37
CA GLN A 637 -23.00 -0.51 -22.72
C GLN A 637 -24.40 -0.70 -22.11
N LYS A 638 -25.27 -1.40 -22.83
CA LYS A 638 -26.60 -1.76 -22.33
C LYS A 638 -26.50 -2.85 -21.26
N ILE A 639 -27.21 -2.66 -20.15
CA ILE A 639 -27.28 -3.65 -19.07
C ILE A 639 -28.14 -4.83 -19.50
N VAL A 640 -27.65 -6.04 -19.27
CA VAL A 640 -28.41 -7.28 -19.46
C VAL A 640 -28.86 -7.82 -18.11
N LEU A 641 -30.17 -8.05 -17.99
CA LEU A 641 -30.78 -8.58 -16.78
C LEU A 641 -30.78 -10.11 -16.80
N TYR A 642 -30.53 -10.72 -15.64
CA TYR A 642 -30.70 -12.15 -15.47
C TYR A 642 -32.16 -12.57 -15.65
N ASN A 643 -32.40 -13.60 -16.47
CA ASN A 643 -33.71 -14.20 -16.72
C ASN A 643 -33.73 -15.66 -16.23
N ASN A 644 -34.63 -15.97 -15.30
CA ASN A 644 -34.76 -17.32 -14.73
C ASN A 644 -35.40 -18.35 -15.68
N LYS A 645 -35.99 -17.91 -16.81
CA LYS A 645 -36.60 -18.80 -17.82
C LYS A 645 -35.61 -19.26 -18.89
N LEU A 646 -34.39 -18.72 -18.92
CA LEU A 646 -33.39 -19.00 -19.96
C LEU A 646 -32.20 -19.77 -19.38
N ASN A 647 -31.57 -20.61 -20.20
CA ASN A 647 -30.33 -21.29 -19.85
C ASN A 647 -29.18 -20.29 -19.61
N LEU A 648 -28.35 -20.55 -18.59
CA LEU A 648 -27.25 -19.66 -18.19
C LEU A 648 -26.18 -19.47 -19.28
N ASP A 649 -25.70 -20.55 -19.90
CA ASP A 649 -24.68 -20.49 -20.95
C ASP A 649 -25.16 -19.65 -22.14
N SER A 650 -26.44 -19.76 -22.50
CA SER A 650 -27.08 -18.96 -23.56
C SER A 650 -27.21 -17.47 -23.22
N GLN A 651 -27.39 -17.12 -21.94
CA GLN A 651 -27.41 -15.72 -21.51
C GLN A 651 -26.00 -15.10 -21.53
N PHE A 652 -24.99 -15.83 -21.06
CA PHE A 652 -23.60 -15.36 -21.02
C PHE A 652 -22.92 -15.34 -22.40
N SER A 653 -23.34 -16.18 -23.35
CA SER A 653 -22.78 -16.17 -24.71
C SER A 653 -23.08 -14.88 -25.47
N ARG A 654 -24.17 -14.18 -25.11
CA ARG A 654 -24.61 -12.92 -25.73
C ARG A 654 -23.97 -11.66 -25.12
N LEU A 655 -23.10 -11.80 -24.12
CA LEU A 655 -22.45 -10.69 -23.45
C LEU A 655 -21.08 -10.37 -24.03
N GLU A 656 -20.86 -9.09 -24.27
CA GLU A 656 -19.57 -8.52 -24.67
C GLU A 656 -18.66 -8.29 -23.46
N ILE A 657 -17.35 -8.34 -23.70
CA ILE A 657 -16.30 -8.08 -22.71
C ILE A 657 -15.56 -6.81 -23.12
N HIS A 658 -15.42 -5.87 -22.19
CA HIS A 658 -14.77 -4.58 -22.42
C HIS A 658 -13.50 -4.43 -21.56
N SER A 659 -12.45 -5.12 -21.98
CA SER A 659 -11.16 -5.14 -21.27
C SER A 659 -10.43 -3.78 -21.26
N GLU A 660 -10.80 -2.88 -22.17
CA GLU A 660 -10.23 -1.55 -22.34
C GLU A 660 -10.63 -0.57 -21.22
N TYR A 661 -11.79 -0.78 -20.59
CA TYR A 661 -12.32 0.19 -19.62
C TYR A 661 -11.42 0.36 -18.39
N LEU A 662 -10.78 -0.69 -17.91
CA LEU A 662 -9.95 -0.61 -16.70
C LEU A 662 -8.77 0.35 -16.88
N ASN A 663 -7.98 0.15 -17.94
CA ASN A 663 -6.81 0.99 -18.19
C ASN A 663 -7.23 2.45 -18.44
N LYS A 664 -8.31 2.65 -19.22
CA LYS A 664 -8.89 3.98 -19.47
C LYS A 664 -9.31 4.66 -18.16
N TYR A 665 -10.03 3.97 -17.29
CA TYR A 665 -10.55 4.54 -16.05
C TYR A 665 -9.45 4.81 -15.03
N ILE A 666 -8.45 3.91 -14.92
CA ILE A 666 -7.26 4.13 -14.10
C ILE A 666 -6.53 5.40 -14.55
N LEU A 667 -6.36 5.60 -15.87
CA LEU A 667 -5.67 6.78 -16.41
C LEU A 667 -6.41 8.07 -16.04
N ILE A 668 -7.73 8.13 -16.27
CA ILE A 668 -8.57 9.28 -15.91
C ILE A 668 -8.45 9.61 -14.42
N VAL A 669 -8.47 8.59 -13.55
CA VAL A 669 -8.34 8.78 -12.09
C VAL A 669 -6.95 9.27 -11.71
N LYS A 670 -5.88 8.73 -12.31
CA LYS A 670 -4.50 9.17 -12.07
C LYS A 670 -4.30 10.62 -12.51
N GLU A 671 -4.85 11.02 -13.67
CA GLU A 671 -4.82 12.41 -14.14
C GLU A 671 -5.61 13.35 -13.21
N TYR A 672 -6.79 12.94 -12.76
CA TYR A 672 -7.57 13.75 -11.82
C TYR A 672 -6.85 13.94 -10.47
N ILE A 673 -6.19 12.90 -9.97
CA ILE A 673 -5.34 13.00 -8.75
C ILE A 673 -4.19 13.97 -8.98
N LYS A 674 -3.53 13.91 -10.14
CA LYS A 674 -2.44 14.83 -10.50
C LYS A 674 -2.91 16.28 -10.43
N ASP A 675 -4.08 16.59 -10.98
CA ASP A 675 -4.66 17.95 -10.93
C ASP A 675 -4.98 18.43 -9.50
N ILE A 676 -5.31 17.51 -8.57
CA ILE A 676 -5.53 17.87 -7.16
C ILE A 676 -4.21 18.18 -6.44
N LEU A 677 -3.17 17.37 -6.70
CA LEU A 677 -1.89 17.43 -5.98
C LEU A 677 -0.93 18.48 -6.52
N ASP A 678 -0.94 18.63 -7.84
CA ASP A 678 -0.15 19.60 -8.60
C ASP A 678 -1.11 20.39 -9.50
N PRO A 679 -1.98 21.23 -8.89
CA PRO A 679 -2.93 22.02 -9.65
C PRO A 679 -2.15 22.88 -10.64
N LYS A 680 -2.47 22.73 -11.92
CA LYS A 680 -1.90 23.58 -12.97
C LYS A 680 -2.05 25.03 -12.54
N ILE A 681 -0.93 25.71 -12.36
CA ILE A 681 -0.89 27.13 -12.07
C ILE A 681 -1.39 27.84 -13.34
N PRO A 682 -2.50 28.59 -13.28
CA PRO A 682 -3.00 29.32 -14.44
C PRO A 682 -1.93 30.26 -14.97
N VAL A 683 -1.74 30.29 -16.29
CA VAL A 683 -0.79 31.15 -16.98
C VAL A 683 -1.58 32.21 -17.74
N PHE A 684 -1.48 33.44 -17.26
CA PHE A 684 -2.11 34.59 -17.90
C PHE A 684 -1.09 35.40 -18.67
N ILE A 685 -1.43 35.78 -19.90
CA ILE A 685 -0.73 36.87 -20.60
C ILE A 685 -1.41 38.18 -20.21
N SER A 686 -0.60 39.19 -19.94
CA SER A 686 -1.07 40.55 -19.64
C SER A 686 -0.30 41.54 -20.50
N LEU A 687 -1.02 42.40 -21.20
CA LEU A 687 -0.42 43.44 -22.03
C LEU A 687 -1.30 44.68 -22.05
N THR A 688 -0.69 45.79 -22.45
CA THR A 688 -1.41 47.04 -22.73
C THR A 688 -1.01 47.53 -24.11
N SER A 689 -1.86 48.33 -24.72
CA SER A 689 -1.59 48.96 -26.01
C SER A 689 -2.18 50.36 -26.04
N ILE A 690 -1.74 51.16 -26.99
CA ILE A 690 -2.17 52.54 -27.19
C ILE A 690 -2.94 52.66 -28.51
N PHE A 691 -3.76 53.70 -28.65
CA PHE A 691 -4.67 53.83 -29.78
C PHE A 691 -3.99 53.72 -31.16
N LYS A 692 -2.78 54.25 -31.31
CA LYS A 692 -2.03 54.24 -32.58
C LYS A 692 -1.40 52.88 -32.94
N GLU A 693 -1.26 51.95 -31.99
CA GLU A 693 -0.52 50.68 -32.18
C GLU A 693 -1.44 49.48 -32.46
N GLN A 694 -2.72 49.69 -32.81
CA GLN A 694 -3.68 48.62 -33.07
C GLN A 694 -3.21 47.58 -34.13
N ASN A 695 -2.46 48.02 -35.16
CA ASN A 695 -1.88 47.12 -36.16
C ASN A 695 -0.76 46.24 -35.59
N SER A 696 0.12 46.82 -34.76
CA SER A 696 1.21 46.12 -34.09
C SER A 696 0.66 45.11 -33.08
N LEU A 697 -0.36 45.53 -32.31
CA LEU A 697 -1.07 44.70 -31.35
C LEU A 697 -1.68 43.44 -31.99
N LEU A 698 -2.32 43.57 -33.16
CA LEU A 698 -2.86 42.43 -33.90
C LEU A 698 -1.78 41.39 -34.22
N GLN A 699 -0.62 41.83 -34.72
CA GLN A 699 0.50 40.94 -35.03
C GLN A 699 1.07 40.26 -33.78
N THR A 700 1.19 41.00 -32.68
CA THR A 700 1.62 40.46 -31.39
C THR A 700 0.66 39.38 -30.91
N LEU A 701 -0.66 39.65 -30.88
CA LEU A 701 -1.68 38.68 -30.45
C LEU A 701 -1.68 37.42 -31.33
N HIS A 702 -1.51 37.57 -32.65
CA HIS A 702 -1.33 36.43 -33.55
C HIS A 702 -0.13 35.54 -33.16
N SER A 703 0.99 36.14 -32.74
CA SER A 703 2.16 35.37 -32.30
C SER A 703 1.94 34.63 -30.98
N ILE A 704 1.11 35.18 -30.09
CA ILE A 704 0.73 34.55 -28.82
C ILE A 704 -0.24 33.38 -29.05
N MET A 705 -1.15 33.48 -30.02
CA MET A 705 -2.03 32.36 -30.39
C MET A 705 -1.30 31.23 -31.13
N LYS A 706 -0.04 31.41 -31.50
CA LYS A 706 0.82 30.38 -32.13
C LYS A 706 1.80 29.72 -31.16
N GLN A 707 1.65 29.94 -29.85
CA GLN A 707 2.56 29.38 -28.86
C GLN A 707 2.41 27.86 -28.74
N THR A 708 3.52 27.14 -28.54
CA THR A 708 3.52 25.68 -28.26
C THR A 708 2.78 25.36 -26.96
N LYS A 709 2.81 26.30 -26.02
CA LYS A 709 1.98 26.33 -24.83
C LYS A 709 1.10 27.58 -24.84
N LEU A 710 -0.20 27.39 -25.07
CA LEU A 710 -1.17 28.48 -25.01
C LEU A 710 -1.39 28.95 -23.56
N PRO A 711 -1.66 30.25 -23.34
CA PRO A 711 -2.08 30.75 -22.04
C PRO A 711 -3.53 30.38 -21.74
N ASP A 712 -3.91 30.37 -20.45
CA ASP A 712 -5.29 30.13 -20.03
C ASP A 712 -6.20 31.34 -20.35
N LYS A 713 -5.65 32.55 -20.31
CA LYS A 713 -6.34 33.80 -20.65
C LYS A 713 -5.34 34.89 -21.05
N ILE A 714 -5.78 35.80 -21.92
CA ILE A 714 -5.04 37.00 -22.31
C ILE A 714 -5.83 38.22 -21.82
N PHE A 715 -5.23 39.06 -20.99
CA PHE A 715 -5.81 40.30 -20.49
C PHE A 715 -5.21 41.49 -21.24
N LEU A 716 -6.04 42.13 -22.07
CA LEU A 716 -5.66 43.31 -22.84
C LEU A 716 -6.19 44.56 -22.15
N TYR A 717 -5.29 45.35 -21.57
CA TYR A 717 -5.64 46.59 -20.86
C TYR A 717 -5.57 47.80 -21.79
N LEU A 718 -6.72 48.44 -22.00
CA LEU A 718 -6.88 49.64 -22.82
C LEU A 718 -7.47 50.78 -21.97
N SER A 719 -7.32 52.01 -22.44
CA SER A 719 -7.90 53.19 -21.78
C SER A 719 -8.56 54.12 -22.77
N GLU A 720 -9.64 54.72 -22.33
CA GLU A 720 -10.36 55.75 -23.07
C GLU A 720 -9.62 57.10 -23.05
N GLU A 721 -9.06 57.44 -21.88
CA GLU A 721 -8.34 58.69 -21.66
C GLU A 721 -6.94 58.69 -22.30
N PRO A 722 -6.46 59.84 -22.83
CA PRO A 722 -5.09 59.99 -23.30
C PRO A 722 -4.07 60.01 -22.15
N TYR A 723 -2.84 59.55 -22.42
CA TYR A 723 -1.70 59.66 -21.48
C TYR A 723 -0.36 59.49 -22.20
N ILE A 724 0.52 60.48 -22.05
CA ILE A 724 1.87 60.54 -22.65
C ILE A 724 1.86 60.36 -24.18
N LEU A 725 1.96 59.12 -24.69
CA LEU A 725 1.95 58.79 -26.12
C LEU A 725 0.60 58.23 -26.59
N ASP A 726 -0.27 57.86 -25.67
CA ASP A 726 -1.59 57.30 -25.95
C ASP A 726 -2.60 58.42 -26.17
N THR A 727 -3.27 58.44 -27.31
CA THR A 727 -4.34 59.39 -27.60
C THR A 727 -5.70 58.91 -27.08
N GLY A 728 -5.77 57.69 -26.52
CA GLY A 728 -6.98 57.12 -25.92
C GLY A 728 -7.94 56.51 -26.94
N PHE A 729 -8.64 55.45 -26.53
CA PHE A 729 -9.71 54.79 -27.30
C PHE A 729 -11.06 55.38 -26.90
N LYS A 730 -11.41 56.53 -27.48
CA LYS A 730 -12.69 57.22 -27.22
C LYS A 730 -13.88 56.26 -27.34
N ASP A 731 -14.85 56.40 -26.44
CA ASP A 731 -16.06 55.57 -26.37
C ASP A 731 -15.78 54.07 -26.24
N LYS A 732 -14.59 53.71 -25.71
CA LYS A 732 -14.13 52.32 -25.57
C LYS A 732 -14.14 51.54 -26.89
N LYS A 733 -13.80 52.22 -27.99
CA LYS A 733 -13.90 51.67 -29.35
C LYS A 733 -12.54 51.35 -29.97
N ILE A 734 -12.39 50.09 -30.41
CA ILE A 734 -11.30 49.65 -31.29
C ILE A 734 -11.69 50.00 -32.73
N THR A 735 -10.89 50.80 -33.42
CA THR A 735 -11.18 51.29 -34.79
C THR A 735 -10.61 50.39 -35.88
N ASN A 736 -9.64 49.54 -35.55
CA ASN A 736 -9.10 48.53 -36.45
C ASN A 736 -10.04 47.33 -36.53
N SER A 737 -10.71 47.16 -37.68
CA SER A 737 -11.69 46.09 -37.91
C SER A 737 -11.10 44.69 -37.82
N ASN A 738 -9.87 44.48 -38.28
CA ASN A 738 -9.20 43.18 -38.23
C ASN A 738 -8.85 42.78 -36.79
N LEU A 739 -8.37 43.74 -35.99
CA LEU A 739 -8.11 43.52 -34.56
C LEU A 739 -9.41 43.20 -33.80
N LEU A 740 -10.46 43.99 -34.03
CA LEU A 740 -11.75 43.77 -33.38
C LEU A 740 -12.33 42.40 -33.72
N LYS A 741 -12.31 42.00 -35.00
CA LYS A 741 -12.74 40.68 -35.44
C LYS A 741 -11.91 39.59 -34.77
N PHE A 742 -10.58 39.72 -34.78
CA PHE A 742 -9.68 38.74 -34.16
C PHE A 742 -9.97 38.55 -32.67
N ILE A 743 -10.22 39.64 -31.92
CA ILE A 743 -10.56 39.55 -30.50
C ILE A 743 -11.91 38.86 -30.29
N ASN A 744 -12.93 39.22 -31.07
CA ASN A 744 -14.26 38.62 -30.97
C ASN A 744 -14.28 37.12 -31.30
N ASP A 745 -13.45 36.70 -32.25
CA ASP A 745 -13.31 35.29 -32.65
C ASP A 745 -12.53 34.46 -31.61
N ASN A 746 -11.87 35.10 -30.63
CA ASN A 746 -11.00 34.44 -29.65
C ASN A 746 -11.45 34.71 -28.21
N SER A 747 -12.30 33.82 -27.66
CA SER A 747 -12.84 33.92 -26.29
C SER A 747 -11.78 33.91 -25.16
N MET A 748 -10.53 33.58 -25.45
CA MET A 748 -9.41 33.66 -24.50
C MET A 748 -8.96 35.10 -24.21
N ILE A 749 -9.29 36.06 -25.07
CA ILE A 749 -8.90 37.47 -24.92
C ILE A 749 -9.99 38.21 -24.13
N ASP A 750 -9.58 38.92 -23.08
CA ASP A 750 -10.45 39.73 -22.23
C ASP A 750 -9.97 41.18 -22.27
N ILE A 751 -10.78 42.07 -22.87
CA ILE A 751 -10.49 43.50 -22.91
C ILE A 751 -10.91 44.10 -21.56
N LYS A 752 -9.96 44.77 -20.91
CA LYS A 752 -10.19 45.52 -19.68
C LYS A 752 -9.96 47.01 -19.90
N TRP A 753 -11.01 47.78 -19.70
CA TRP A 753 -10.98 49.24 -19.72
C TRP A 753 -10.58 49.79 -18.36
N VAL A 754 -9.44 50.46 -18.29
CA VAL A 754 -8.85 50.96 -17.03
C VAL A 754 -8.39 52.41 -17.15
N LYS A 755 -8.16 53.09 -16.02
CA LYS A 755 -7.50 54.42 -15.99
C LYS A 755 -6.15 54.36 -16.70
N ASN A 756 -5.82 55.38 -17.48
CA ASN A 756 -4.56 55.40 -18.22
C ASN A 756 -3.40 55.73 -17.29
N THR A 757 -2.57 54.73 -16.99
CA THR A 757 -1.32 54.86 -16.22
C THR A 757 -0.11 54.50 -17.09
N GLY A 758 -0.23 54.56 -18.42
CA GLY A 758 0.83 54.20 -19.34
C GLY A 758 1.15 52.70 -19.32
N SER A 759 2.44 52.35 -19.34
CA SER A 759 2.92 50.96 -19.40
C SER A 759 2.62 50.14 -18.13
N TYR A 760 2.39 50.80 -16.99
CA TYR A 760 2.02 50.15 -15.72
C TYR A 760 0.76 49.26 -15.82
N ARG A 761 -0.14 49.57 -16.76
CA ARG A 761 -1.34 48.78 -17.07
C ARG A 761 -1.02 47.33 -17.43
N LYS A 762 0.18 47.02 -17.91
CA LYS A 762 0.59 45.66 -18.30
C LYS A 762 0.70 44.70 -17.12
N LEU A 763 0.88 45.18 -15.89
CA LEU A 763 1.01 44.31 -14.70
C LEU A 763 0.04 44.69 -13.58
N LEU A 764 -0.02 45.96 -13.18
CA LEU A 764 -0.64 46.35 -11.92
C LEU A 764 -2.13 45.98 -11.79
N PRO A 765 -2.99 46.18 -12.82
CA PRO A 765 -4.40 45.84 -12.70
C PRO A 765 -4.63 44.34 -12.51
N LEU A 766 -3.94 43.50 -13.29
CA LEU A 766 -4.06 42.04 -13.17
C LEU A 766 -3.46 41.55 -11.86
N LEU A 767 -2.30 42.09 -11.47
CA LEU A 767 -1.66 41.76 -10.21
C LEU A 767 -2.58 42.07 -9.01
N LYS A 768 -3.33 43.17 -9.07
CA LYS A 768 -4.32 43.55 -8.05
C LYS A 768 -5.53 42.62 -8.05
N ASP A 769 -6.07 42.29 -9.22
CA ASP A 769 -7.20 41.35 -9.36
C ASP A 769 -6.83 39.94 -8.87
N LYS A 770 -5.59 39.52 -9.12
CA LYS A 770 -5.06 38.19 -8.81
C LYS A 770 -4.24 38.13 -7.54
N TRP A 771 -4.34 39.13 -6.67
CA TRP A 771 -3.42 39.31 -5.53
C TRP A 771 -3.32 38.07 -4.63
N ASP A 772 -4.44 37.40 -4.38
CA ASP A 772 -4.55 36.20 -3.54
C ASP A 772 -4.58 34.88 -4.33
N GLU A 773 -4.43 34.95 -5.65
CA GLU A 773 -4.45 33.79 -6.54
C GLU A 773 -3.04 33.21 -6.76
N ASP A 774 -2.94 31.88 -6.79
CA ASP A 774 -1.72 31.17 -7.18
C ASP A 774 -1.72 31.03 -8.71
N CYS A 775 -1.26 32.07 -9.39
CA CYS A 775 -1.19 32.15 -10.85
C CYS A 775 0.17 32.69 -11.32
N ILE A 776 0.45 32.47 -12.60
CA ILE A 776 1.56 33.04 -13.35
C ILE A 776 1.00 34.18 -14.19
N ILE A 777 1.65 35.35 -14.12
CA ILE A 777 1.36 36.51 -14.97
C ILE A 777 2.58 36.76 -15.84
N ILE A 778 2.43 36.63 -17.16
CA ILE A 778 3.48 36.96 -18.12
C ILE A 778 3.12 38.29 -18.78
N THR A 779 3.95 39.30 -18.57
CA THR A 779 3.81 40.60 -19.23
C THR A 779 4.55 40.61 -20.55
N ILE A 780 3.92 41.13 -21.61
CA ILE A 780 4.52 41.32 -22.94
C ILE A 780 4.23 42.74 -23.45
N ASP A 781 4.98 43.17 -24.46
CA ASP A 781 4.76 44.45 -25.16
C ASP A 781 3.90 44.20 -26.42
N ASP A 782 3.24 45.23 -26.95
CA ASP A 782 2.34 45.16 -28.11
C ASP A 782 3.05 45.31 -29.47
N ASP A 783 4.38 45.45 -29.47
CA ASP A 783 5.22 45.76 -30.63
C ASP A 783 6.18 44.62 -31.03
N THR A 784 5.84 43.36 -30.73
CA THR A 784 6.75 42.21 -30.88
C THR A 784 6.05 40.96 -31.42
N ILE A 785 6.62 40.37 -32.48
CA ILE A 785 6.25 39.01 -32.91
C ILE A 785 7.11 38.03 -32.11
N TYR A 786 6.50 37.37 -31.14
CA TYR A 786 7.19 36.49 -30.20
C TYR A 786 7.52 35.12 -30.80
N ASN A 787 8.62 34.52 -30.34
CA ASN A 787 8.99 33.14 -30.66
C ASN A 787 7.90 32.18 -30.15
N THR A 788 7.56 31.14 -30.93
CA THR A 788 6.49 30.18 -30.60
C THR A 788 6.70 29.41 -29.31
N HIS A 789 7.93 29.36 -28.77
CA HIS A 789 8.25 28.66 -27.52
C HIS A 789 8.38 29.61 -26.31
N LEU A 790 8.03 30.91 -26.42
CA LEU A 790 8.22 31.88 -25.35
C LEU A 790 7.55 31.46 -24.04
N ILE A 791 6.24 31.20 -24.08
CA ILE A 791 5.45 30.88 -22.88
C ILE A 791 5.92 29.58 -22.26
N GLU A 792 6.13 28.55 -23.08
CA GLU A 792 6.65 27.25 -22.63
C GLU A 792 7.99 27.42 -21.91
N ASN A 793 8.93 28.13 -22.53
CA ASN A 793 10.25 28.35 -21.96
C ASN A 793 10.17 29.12 -20.64
N LEU A 794 9.43 30.24 -20.59
CA LEU A 794 9.29 31.05 -19.36
C LEU A 794 8.73 30.21 -18.21
N VAL A 795 7.68 29.42 -18.48
CA VAL A 795 7.05 28.57 -17.48
C VAL A 795 7.99 27.46 -17.02
N ASN A 796 8.72 26.83 -17.95
CA ASN A 796 9.69 25.77 -17.62
C ASN A 796 10.84 26.31 -16.75
N ASP A 797 11.40 27.47 -17.10
CA ASP A 797 12.45 28.10 -16.31
C ASP A 797 11.93 28.57 -14.94
N TYR A 798 10.67 29.02 -14.84
CA TYR A 798 10.03 29.28 -13.54
C TYR A 798 9.93 28.00 -12.71
N TYR A 799 9.52 26.87 -13.29
CA TYR A 799 9.45 25.61 -12.55
C TYR A 799 10.82 25.17 -12.02
N LYS A 800 11.90 25.52 -12.73
CA LYS A 800 13.28 25.23 -12.32
C LYS A 800 13.83 26.20 -11.27
N HIS A 801 13.54 27.50 -11.40
CA HIS A 801 14.23 28.55 -10.63
C HIS A 801 13.38 29.23 -9.57
N LYS A 802 12.05 29.09 -9.62
CA LYS A 802 11.09 29.61 -8.63
C LYS A 802 11.25 31.10 -8.32
N CYS A 803 11.53 31.92 -9.34
CA CYS A 803 11.74 33.35 -9.22
C CYS A 803 11.20 34.10 -10.45
N VAL A 804 11.43 35.42 -10.56
CA VAL A 804 11.04 36.19 -11.76
C VAL A 804 11.89 35.76 -12.95
N ILE A 805 11.28 35.52 -14.11
CA ILE A 805 11.96 34.99 -15.31
C ILE A 805 11.79 35.98 -16.47
N GLY A 806 12.85 36.26 -17.23
CA GLY A 806 12.72 36.94 -18.53
C GLY A 806 13.97 36.81 -19.41
N TYR A 807 13.80 37.01 -20.71
CA TYR A 807 14.86 36.74 -21.71
C TYR A 807 15.49 37.98 -22.35
N ARG A 808 15.18 39.16 -21.81
CA ARG A 808 15.82 40.41 -22.20
C ARG A 808 16.17 41.23 -20.96
N GLY A 809 17.44 41.24 -20.60
CA GLY A 809 17.92 41.94 -19.42
C GLY A 809 19.44 42.04 -19.36
N PHE A 810 19.95 42.56 -18.25
CA PHE A 810 21.37 42.63 -17.95
C PHE A 810 21.62 42.58 -16.44
N THR A 811 22.85 42.26 -16.05
CA THR A 811 23.29 42.38 -14.65
C THR A 811 24.00 43.74 -14.49
N PRO A 812 23.47 44.67 -13.69
CA PRO A 812 24.12 45.95 -13.42
C PRO A 812 25.43 45.76 -12.66
N SER A 813 26.36 46.72 -12.77
CA SER A 813 27.59 46.76 -11.99
C SER A 813 27.61 47.98 -11.07
N PHE A 814 27.69 47.73 -9.77
CA PHE A 814 27.80 48.72 -8.71
C PHE A 814 28.44 48.07 -7.46
N ASP A 815 28.99 48.89 -6.58
CA ASP A 815 29.55 48.52 -5.27
C ASP A 815 28.47 48.46 -4.18
N LYS A 816 27.50 49.40 -4.23
CA LYS A 816 26.31 49.45 -3.38
C LYS A 816 25.07 49.65 -4.23
N PHE A 817 23.93 49.12 -3.81
CA PHE A 817 22.69 49.17 -4.61
C PHE A 817 22.27 50.61 -4.91
N GLU A 818 22.52 51.55 -4.00
CA GLU A 818 22.25 52.98 -4.18
C GLU A 818 23.11 53.65 -5.24
N ASN A 819 24.25 53.03 -5.58
CA ASN A 819 25.16 53.50 -6.62
C ASN A 819 24.82 52.94 -8.00
N PHE A 820 23.63 52.32 -8.16
CA PHE A 820 23.13 51.84 -9.44
C PHE A 820 23.22 52.92 -10.53
N ASP A 821 23.74 52.50 -11.68
CA ASP A 821 23.78 53.28 -12.91
C ASP A 821 23.29 52.38 -14.04
N TYR A 822 22.21 52.80 -14.70
CA TYR A 822 21.57 52.05 -15.78
C TYR A 822 22.52 51.77 -16.96
N THR A 823 23.56 52.60 -17.12
CA THR A 823 24.55 52.45 -18.21
C THR A 823 25.67 51.46 -17.87
N LYS A 824 25.92 51.17 -16.59
CA LYS A 824 27.01 50.30 -16.14
C LYS A 824 26.55 48.84 -16.05
N LYS A 825 27.01 48.03 -17.01
CA LYS A 825 26.67 46.60 -17.12
C LYS A 825 27.86 45.74 -16.69
N GLY A 826 27.63 44.81 -15.78
CA GLY A 826 28.59 43.78 -15.40
C GLY A 826 28.46 42.52 -16.28
N LYS A 827 29.22 41.47 -15.92
CA LYS A 827 29.06 40.15 -16.52
C LYS A 827 27.67 39.60 -16.18
N LEU A 828 26.93 39.16 -17.20
CA LEU A 828 25.60 38.60 -17.04
C LEU A 828 25.64 37.37 -16.11
N GLN A 829 24.88 37.44 -15.03
CA GLN A 829 24.64 36.32 -14.12
C GLN A 829 23.29 35.69 -14.47
N LYS A 830 23.25 34.36 -14.66
CA LYS A 830 22.00 33.67 -15.02
C LYS A 830 20.91 33.82 -13.96
N ILE A 831 21.28 33.83 -12.68
CA ILE A 831 20.38 34.10 -11.55
C ILE A 831 21.06 35.13 -10.66
N SER A 832 20.37 36.22 -10.39
CA SER A 832 20.85 37.24 -9.45
C SER A 832 19.67 37.99 -8.85
N LEU A 833 19.82 38.43 -7.60
CA LEU A 833 18.90 39.40 -7.01
C LEU A 833 18.90 40.69 -7.82
N TYR A 834 20.00 41.07 -8.46
CA TYR A 834 20.18 42.36 -9.12
C TYR A 834 19.98 42.33 -10.63
N ASN A 835 19.57 41.21 -11.22
CA ASN A 835 19.27 41.16 -12.66
C ASN A 835 18.13 42.13 -13.01
N PHE A 836 18.36 42.98 -14.01
CA PHE A 836 17.40 43.95 -14.52
C PHE A 836 16.79 43.44 -15.82
N LEU A 837 15.47 43.22 -15.84
CA LEU A 837 14.73 42.80 -17.04
C LEU A 837 14.03 43.99 -17.69
N THR A 838 13.78 43.86 -19.00
CA THR A 838 12.98 44.82 -19.77
C THR A 838 11.76 44.12 -20.36
N GLY A 839 10.59 44.78 -20.31
CA GLY A 839 9.28 44.16 -20.62
C GLY A 839 9.20 43.39 -21.94
N LYS A 840 9.90 43.89 -22.97
CA LYS A 840 9.93 43.30 -24.31
C LYS A 840 10.29 41.81 -24.37
N GLY A 841 11.17 41.34 -23.47
CA GLY A 841 11.61 39.94 -23.44
C GLY A 841 10.55 38.92 -23.03
N GLY A 842 9.36 39.39 -22.63
CA GLY A 842 8.42 38.61 -21.83
C GLY A 842 8.96 38.48 -20.40
N ILE A 843 8.17 38.89 -19.41
CA ILE A 843 8.55 38.73 -18.00
C ILE A 843 7.47 37.97 -17.26
N LEU A 844 7.87 36.89 -16.60
CA LEU A 844 7.03 36.05 -15.76
C LEU A 844 7.10 36.50 -14.30
N TYR A 845 5.94 36.81 -13.76
CA TYR A 845 5.70 37.16 -12.37
C TYR A 845 4.72 36.19 -11.71
N LYS A 846 4.69 36.24 -10.37
CA LYS A 846 3.60 35.72 -9.55
C LYS A 846 3.14 36.79 -8.55
N PRO A 847 1.86 36.82 -8.16
CA PRO A 847 1.38 37.72 -7.11
C PRO A 847 2.20 37.63 -5.82
N GLU A 848 2.55 36.40 -5.41
CA GLU A 848 3.32 36.14 -4.18
C GLU A 848 4.69 36.82 -4.14
N PHE A 849 5.28 37.17 -5.30
CA PHE A 849 6.59 37.85 -5.36
C PHE A 849 6.56 39.28 -4.82
N PHE A 850 5.38 39.86 -4.60
CA PHE A 850 5.21 41.24 -4.15
C PHE A 850 4.59 41.36 -2.74
N HIS A 851 4.25 40.23 -2.10
CA HIS A 851 3.49 40.20 -0.85
C HIS A 851 4.25 40.77 0.35
N LYS A 852 5.59 40.63 0.42
CA LYS A 852 6.40 41.09 1.55
C LYS A 852 6.32 42.61 1.72
N THR A 853 6.24 43.35 0.61
CA THR A 853 6.06 44.82 0.63
C THR A 853 4.59 45.25 0.66
N LYS A 854 3.63 44.32 0.81
CA LYS A 854 2.19 44.59 0.83
C LYS A 854 1.77 45.46 -0.36
N ASN A 855 1.09 46.58 -0.10
CA ASN A 855 0.55 47.46 -1.13
C ASN A 855 1.57 48.40 -1.79
N LEU A 856 2.87 48.31 -1.46
CA LEU A 856 3.87 49.22 -2.01
C LEU A 856 3.86 49.24 -3.54
N ILE A 857 3.78 48.07 -4.19
CA ILE A 857 3.77 47.95 -5.66
C ILE A 857 2.64 48.77 -6.32
N PHE A 858 1.56 49.03 -5.59
CA PHE A 858 0.37 49.78 -6.03
C PHE A 858 0.35 51.25 -5.60
N ASN A 859 1.42 51.77 -4.98
CA ASN A 859 1.46 53.15 -4.49
C ASN A 859 1.59 54.16 -5.65
N GLU A 860 0.44 54.67 -6.12
CA GLU A 860 0.35 55.62 -7.23
C GLU A 860 1.17 56.89 -7.01
N GLU A 861 1.25 57.39 -5.76
CA GLU A 861 1.98 58.62 -5.43
C GLU A 861 3.49 58.50 -5.68
N ILE A 862 4.03 57.29 -5.69
CA ILE A 862 5.45 57.05 -5.98
C ILE A 862 5.63 56.78 -7.46
N TYR A 863 4.94 55.77 -8.01
CA TYR A 863 5.24 55.32 -9.37
C TYR A 863 4.73 56.27 -10.46
N LEU A 864 3.65 57.05 -10.23
CA LEU A 864 3.17 58.06 -11.19
C LEU A 864 3.81 59.44 -11.02
N ASN A 865 4.40 59.76 -9.87
CA ASN A 865 5.05 61.06 -9.67
C ASN A 865 6.57 61.00 -9.86
N ILE A 866 7.21 59.89 -9.47
CA ILE A 866 8.68 59.75 -9.50
C ILE A 866 9.12 58.84 -10.67
N CYS A 867 8.47 57.69 -10.86
CA CYS A 867 8.80 56.71 -11.92
C CYS A 867 7.83 56.73 -13.12
N ASN A 868 7.23 57.86 -13.47
CA ASN A 868 6.04 57.91 -14.34
C ASN A 868 6.20 57.29 -15.75
N LYS A 869 7.43 57.07 -16.22
CA LYS A 869 7.77 56.52 -17.55
C LYS A 869 8.64 55.25 -17.49
N GLN A 870 8.93 54.73 -16.29
CA GLN A 870 9.90 53.66 -16.07
C GLN A 870 9.30 52.52 -15.22
N ASP A 871 8.27 51.88 -15.75
CA ASP A 871 7.61 50.73 -15.09
C ASP A 871 8.57 49.56 -14.83
N ASP A 872 9.44 49.23 -15.78
CA ASP A 872 10.46 48.19 -15.61
C ASP A 872 11.39 48.50 -14.40
N LEU A 873 11.67 49.78 -14.14
CA LEU A 873 12.49 50.23 -13.00
C LEU A 873 11.74 50.10 -11.68
N TRP A 874 10.47 50.49 -11.65
CA TRP A 874 9.61 50.34 -10.47
C TRP A 874 9.46 48.87 -10.08
N PHE A 875 9.13 48.00 -11.04
CA PHE A 875 8.99 46.57 -10.80
C PHE A 875 10.31 45.94 -10.32
N TYR A 876 11.43 46.37 -10.89
CA TYR A 876 12.77 45.94 -10.48
C TYR A 876 13.07 46.27 -9.01
N ILE A 877 12.83 47.53 -8.58
CA ILE A 877 13.09 47.99 -7.21
C ILE A 877 12.21 47.23 -6.21
N VAL A 878 10.91 47.17 -6.48
CA VAL A 878 9.97 46.52 -5.55
C VAL A 878 10.23 45.01 -5.45
N ARG A 879 10.60 44.34 -6.55
CA ARG A 879 11.03 42.92 -6.52
C ARG A 879 12.23 42.71 -5.59
N ILE A 880 13.21 43.62 -5.60
CA ILE A 880 14.40 43.53 -4.73
C ILE A 880 14.02 43.72 -3.26
N LEU A 881 13.13 44.66 -2.93
CA LEU A 881 12.62 44.81 -1.55
C LEU A 881 11.90 43.55 -1.04
N ASN A 882 11.25 42.81 -1.96
CA ASN A 882 10.66 41.52 -1.66
C ASN A 882 11.69 40.38 -1.55
N ASN A 883 12.97 40.64 -1.81
CA ASN A 883 14.08 39.68 -1.83
C ASN A 883 13.84 38.51 -2.81
N ILE A 884 13.35 38.84 -4.02
CA ILE A 884 13.06 37.85 -5.06
C ILE A 884 14.13 37.87 -6.14
N ASN A 885 14.82 36.75 -6.33
CA ASN A 885 15.80 36.57 -7.40
C ASN A 885 15.19 36.77 -8.80
N CYS A 886 16.05 37.00 -9.79
CA CYS A 886 15.64 37.07 -11.19
C CYS A 886 16.55 36.21 -12.06
N TYR A 887 15.93 35.32 -12.82
CA TYR A 887 16.61 34.53 -13.83
C TYR A 887 16.54 35.23 -15.19
N THR A 888 17.67 35.24 -15.89
CA THR A 888 17.72 35.64 -17.29
C THR A 888 18.74 34.81 -18.04
N ASP A 889 18.42 34.50 -19.29
CA ASP A 889 19.31 33.82 -20.22
C ASP A 889 19.04 34.40 -21.62
N ASN A 890 20.04 34.33 -22.50
CA ASN A 890 19.94 34.86 -23.87
C ASN A 890 19.16 33.89 -24.79
N LYS A 891 18.02 33.38 -24.31
CA LYS A 891 17.12 32.55 -25.13
C LYS A 891 16.43 33.42 -26.18
N ASN A 892 16.26 32.86 -27.37
CA ASN A 892 15.58 33.57 -28.44
C ASN A 892 14.09 33.77 -28.11
N TYR A 893 13.69 34.98 -27.76
CA TYR A 893 12.33 35.32 -27.33
C TYR A 893 11.47 35.93 -28.45
N MET A 894 12.08 36.38 -29.55
CA MET A 894 11.43 37.19 -30.59
C MET A 894 11.78 36.67 -31.99
N ILE A 895 10.80 36.69 -32.89
CA ILE A 895 11.00 36.45 -34.32
C ILE A 895 11.29 37.78 -35.02
N LYS A 896 10.51 38.81 -34.70
CA LYS A 896 10.63 40.13 -35.33
C LYS A 896 10.23 41.25 -34.38
N ASP A 897 11.03 42.32 -34.39
CA ASP A 897 10.69 43.60 -33.78
C ASP A 897 9.87 44.42 -34.80
N ILE A 898 8.68 44.87 -34.42
CA ILE A 898 7.76 45.64 -35.29
C ILE A 898 7.54 47.07 -34.78
N ARG A 899 8.44 47.56 -33.92
CA ARG A 899 8.35 48.88 -33.29
C ARG A 899 8.42 50.02 -34.30
N ASN A 900 7.48 50.96 -34.18
CA ASN A 900 7.50 52.23 -34.90
C ASN A 900 8.17 53.37 -34.10
N ALA A 901 7.83 53.56 -32.80
CA ALA A 901 8.53 54.47 -31.86
C ALA A 901 8.11 54.21 -30.40
N GLY A 902 9.05 53.97 -29.48
CA GLY A 902 8.76 53.58 -28.08
C GLY A 902 9.12 54.63 -27.01
N LEU A 903 8.51 54.52 -25.81
CA LEU A 903 8.75 55.39 -24.64
C LEU A 903 10.25 55.56 -24.32
N PHE A 904 11.03 54.48 -24.40
CA PHE A 904 12.46 54.53 -24.10
C PHE A 904 13.23 55.43 -25.08
N LEU A 905 12.96 55.31 -26.39
CA LEU A 905 13.66 56.09 -27.42
C LEU A 905 13.30 57.57 -27.34
N ASN A 906 12.05 57.89 -27.00
CA ASN A 906 11.56 59.27 -26.97
C ASN A 906 11.88 60.02 -25.65
N PHE A 907 11.97 59.32 -24.51
CA PHE A 907 12.05 59.99 -23.20
C PHE A 907 13.15 59.47 -22.25
N ASN A 908 13.53 58.19 -22.31
CA ASN A 908 14.40 57.58 -21.28
C ASN A 908 15.86 57.39 -21.73
N ARG A 909 16.13 57.36 -23.04
CA ARG A 909 17.48 57.21 -23.61
C ARG A 909 18.33 58.48 -23.44
N LEU A 910 17.69 59.65 -23.47
CA LEU A 910 18.36 60.94 -23.34
C LEU A 910 18.69 61.22 -21.85
N ASN A 911 19.88 61.76 -21.57
CA ASN A 911 20.32 62.26 -20.25
C ASN A 911 20.39 61.27 -19.07
N ASN A 912 20.49 59.96 -19.32
CA ASN A 912 20.57 58.93 -18.26
C ASN A 912 19.41 58.99 -17.24
N ASN A 913 18.20 59.33 -17.71
CA ASN A 913 17.01 59.53 -16.87
C ASN A 913 16.68 58.33 -15.98
N ASN A 914 16.90 57.09 -16.45
CA ASN A 914 16.67 55.89 -15.63
C ASN A 914 17.51 55.87 -14.34
N THR A 915 18.76 56.33 -14.40
CA THR A 915 19.64 56.41 -13.21
C THR A 915 19.18 57.50 -12.26
N ILE A 916 18.77 58.66 -12.78
CA ILE A 916 18.27 59.78 -11.98
C ILE A 916 16.98 59.38 -11.26
N VAL A 917 16.02 58.82 -11.99
CA VAL A 917 14.74 58.33 -11.45
C VAL A 917 14.99 57.26 -10.39
N PHE A 918 15.91 56.32 -10.64
CA PHE A 918 16.27 55.29 -9.64
C PHE A 918 16.70 55.94 -8.33
N LYS A 919 17.63 56.90 -8.36
CA LYS A 919 18.15 57.58 -7.16
C LYS A 919 17.05 58.32 -6.40
N HIS A 920 16.16 59.02 -7.09
CA HIS A 920 15.01 59.68 -6.47
C HIS A 920 14.05 58.68 -5.81
N THR A 921 13.78 57.56 -6.47
CA THR A 921 12.92 56.51 -5.93
C THR A 921 13.52 55.83 -4.71
N ILE A 922 14.82 55.52 -4.72
CA ILE A 922 15.51 54.97 -3.54
C ILE A 922 15.47 55.96 -2.37
N LYS A 923 15.71 57.26 -2.62
CA LYS A 923 15.60 58.30 -1.59
C LYS A 923 14.20 58.29 -0.97
N LYS A 924 13.15 58.30 -1.80
CA LYS A 924 11.76 58.32 -1.32
C LYS A 924 11.41 57.06 -0.52
N LEU A 925 11.90 55.89 -0.95
CA LEU A 925 11.66 54.63 -0.24
C LEU A 925 12.39 54.57 1.11
N LYS A 926 13.59 55.17 1.22
CA LYS A 926 14.29 55.31 2.50
C LYS A 926 13.55 56.23 3.47
N GLU A 927 12.94 57.32 2.98
CA GLU A 927 12.06 58.20 3.78
C GLU A 927 10.83 57.45 4.33
N LEU A 928 10.44 56.34 3.70
CA LEU A 928 9.34 55.46 4.12
C LEU A 928 9.84 54.21 4.88
N ASP A 929 11.06 54.26 5.43
CA ASP A 929 11.72 53.21 6.22
C ASP A 929 11.98 51.87 5.50
N TYR A 930 11.99 51.85 4.16
CA TYR A 930 12.41 50.66 3.40
C TYR A 930 13.94 50.52 3.39
N LYS A 931 14.42 49.29 3.65
CA LYS A 931 15.84 48.93 3.66
C LYS A 931 16.20 48.13 2.39
N PHE A 932 17.37 48.42 1.82
CA PHE A 932 17.86 47.86 0.56
C PHE A 932 19.05 46.94 0.77
#